data_AF-A0A518DFY6-F1
#
_entry.id   AF-A0A518DFY6-F1
#
_cell.length_a   1.000
_cell.length_b   1.000
_cell.length_c   1.000
_cell.angle_alpha   90.00
_cell.angle_beta   90.00
_cell.angle_gamma   90.00
#
_symmetry.space_group_name_H-M   'P 1'
#
loop_
_entity.id
_entity.type
_entity.pdbx_description
1 polymer ?
#
loop_
_entity_poly.entity_id
_entity_poly.type
_entity_poly.pdbx_seq_one_letter_code
_entity_poly.pdbx_strand_id
1 'polypeptide(L)'
;MSSPHSFGPEGASFETFEMPPTPEPTPTPSAPPGDPPRASFLEMVLDPRSLAALMAAGAGLLTLGLIAWLWSQGVFDDAEVVAWCLGTANLTLIAAGVATASRSRFATAGRALTLLGCVVMPLNLWFYDAQGLVTLAGGGNLWVAALACCVVYAVCAWLLRDPWLVYASVGGVAMTGMLFLADADIARFWEIVAPSTLLVVLGAVCIHAERLFPAAPGPYSRERFGTAFFRAGHIVMASGLVVLLTGCVTGWAYDSYFVGWDFARPDVASVAQARLAALALVVLGAYSYGYSQVVAPRGRAFAKAAVLMLLWGEVLLLDWMGLPILGEEQVALLSLLLLVLAIVCRVLKRGATTIAEVAPVATAPLLIAATGLAVSSSDPNHGLLVAAGASLAVASGLAGAASGRRAPVAMAALAACMATWQSLCWLGMTTYAPLLAASLVGAAVLAARGMGVMSRGGEVAERGADWAGGALLMLAGVGGVLLALGRLLVGETQWDLAGLMAAQGAIAGASVLAARQPSLRRVLGSLAAVQVVTAALVANSLSLLDGWQRAELLITASGLALVGSALVGWRRERSGAHDPWVDVCFAVGSLLASLAPVAGLLDVRFFGDAFWAWRMLHETGVLAVGLGLLAAGVLSRVRSTTFAGAGMLAVYVVSLVGLIHVPEELQSTAVYLMVGGGAFFASAVLLSVYRDRLLSLPQRMKEGEGVYRVLKWR
;
A
#
# COMPACT_ATOMS: atom_id res chain seq x y z
N MET A 1 -74.22 45.99 6.44
CA MET A 1 -74.88 44.67 6.38
C MET A 1 -74.06 43.70 7.21
N SER A 2 -74.71 42.80 7.95
CA SER A 2 -74.10 42.13 9.10
C SER A 2 -74.61 40.70 9.26
N SER A 3 -73.68 39.73 9.24
CA SER A 3 -73.91 38.33 9.59
C SER A 3 -73.22 38.02 10.93
N PRO A 4 -73.91 37.49 11.95
CA PRO A 4 -73.31 37.21 13.24
C PRO A 4 -72.47 35.92 13.23
N HIS A 5 -71.32 35.93 13.88
CA HIS A 5 -70.63 34.68 14.26
C HIS A 5 -71.28 34.09 15.52
N SER A 6 -71.67 32.83 15.44
CA SER A 6 -72.22 32.08 16.58
C SER A 6 -71.09 31.61 17.50
N PHE A 7 -71.14 32.02 18.77
CA PHE A 7 -70.36 31.37 19.82
C PHE A 7 -70.91 29.95 20.07
N GLY A 8 -70.05 28.94 19.98
CA GLY A 8 -70.28 27.64 20.60
C GLY A 8 -69.75 27.63 22.03
N PRO A 9 -70.32 26.85 22.96
CA PRO A 9 -69.80 26.75 24.31
C PRO A 9 -68.50 25.95 24.33
N GLU A 10 -67.41 26.57 24.80
CA GLU A 10 -66.20 25.83 25.16
C GLU A 10 -66.51 24.94 26.37
N GLY A 11 -66.61 23.63 26.14
CA GLY A 11 -66.76 22.66 27.21
C GLY A 11 -65.49 22.62 28.03
N ALA A 12 -65.55 23.08 29.29
CA ALA A 12 -64.44 23.00 30.23
C ALA A 12 -64.13 21.53 30.54
N SER A 13 -63.25 20.92 29.75
CA SER A 13 -62.60 19.67 30.08
C SER A 13 -61.81 19.88 31.36
N PHE A 14 -62.15 19.15 32.41
CA PHE A 14 -61.26 19.01 33.56
C PHE A 14 -59.91 18.50 33.05
N GLU A 15 -58.88 19.32 33.14
CA GLU A 15 -57.51 18.83 33.09
C GLU A 15 -57.34 17.89 34.28
N THR A 16 -57.40 16.59 34.02
CA THR A 16 -56.92 15.59 34.97
C THR A 16 -55.47 15.92 35.26
N PHE A 17 -55.20 16.34 36.50
CA PHE A 17 -53.86 16.60 36.99
C PHE A 17 -53.07 15.29 36.99
N GLU A 18 -52.51 14.94 35.84
CA GLU A 18 -51.59 13.81 35.71
C GLU A 18 -50.41 14.08 36.64
N MET A 19 -50.28 13.25 37.67
CA MET A 19 -49.07 13.26 38.48
C MET A 19 -47.89 13.04 37.53
N PRO A 20 -46.84 13.87 37.58
CA PRO A 20 -45.72 13.75 36.66
C PRO A 20 -45.19 12.32 36.75
N PRO A 21 -45.00 11.62 35.61
CA PRO A 21 -44.73 10.19 35.61
C PRO A 21 -43.52 9.90 36.48
N THR A 22 -43.67 8.96 37.41
CA THR A 22 -42.60 8.47 38.28
C THR A 22 -41.38 8.24 37.40
N PRO A 23 -40.24 8.91 37.64
CA PRO A 23 -39.13 8.91 36.68
C PRO A 23 -38.70 7.47 36.45
N GLU A 24 -38.86 7.00 35.20
CA GLU A 24 -38.46 5.64 34.82
C GLU A 24 -37.01 5.44 35.26
N PRO A 25 -36.68 4.30 35.90
CA PRO A 25 -35.35 4.09 36.46
C PRO A 25 -34.33 4.16 35.34
N THR A 26 -33.61 5.29 35.27
CA THR A 26 -32.71 5.66 34.17
C THR A 26 -31.89 4.45 33.78
N PRO A 27 -32.08 3.87 32.58
CA PRO A 27 -31.61 2.52 32.29
C PRO A 27 -30.11 2.46 32.48
N THR A 28 -29.68 1.77 33.54
CA THR A 28 -28.28 1.68 33.98
C THR A 28 -27.42 1.39 32.75
N PRO A 29 -26.48 2.28 32.37
CA PRO A 29 -25.82 2.19 31.07
C PRO A 29 -25.29 0.77 30.85
N SER A 30 -25.95 0.04 29.94
CA SER A 30 -25.66 -1.36 29.72
C SER A 30 -24.18 -1.46 29.36
N ALA A 31 -23.40 -2.14 30.22
CA ALA A 31 -21.95 -2.15 30.12
C ALA A 31 -21.57 -2.46 28.66
N PRO A 32 -20.74 -1.60 28.01
CA PRO A 32 -20.57 -1.63 26.56
C PRO A 32 -20.22 -3.06 26.16
N PRO A 33 -20.99 -3.68 25.23
CA PRO A 33 -20.97 -5.12 25.02
C PRO A 33 -19.53 -5.54 24.73
N GLY A 34 -18.94 -6.26 25.68
CA GLY A 34 -17.50 -6.50 25.69
C GLY A 34 -17.06 -7.13 24.39
N ASP A 35 -15.95 -6.63 23.82
CA ASP A 35 -15.44 -7.03 22.51
C ASP A 35 -15.63 -8.55 22.31
N PRO A 36 -16.41 -8.98 21.30
CA PRO A 36 -16.81 -10.37 21.19
C PRO A 36 -15.56 -11.26 21.23
N PRO A 37 -15.51 -12.26 22.13
CA PRO A 37 -14.27 -12.95 22.48
C PRO A 37 -13.63 -13.47 21.21
N ARG A 38 -12.41 -13.00 20.92
CA ARG A 38 -11.76 -13.17 19.62
C ARG A 38 -11.76 -14.65 19.25
N ALA A 39 -12.59 -15.01 18.25
CA ALA A 39 -12.81 -16.38 17.81
C ALA A 39 -11.45 -17.06 17.63
N SER A 40 -11.29 -18.22 18.26
CA SER A 40 -9.99 -18.89 18.28
C SER A 40 -9.57 -19.25 16.85
N PHE A 41 -8.27 -19.36 16.58
CA PHE A 41 -7.79 -19.80 15.26
C PHE A 41 -8.43 -21.14 14.83
N LEU A 42 -8.63 -22.04 15.80
CA LEU A 42 -9.30 -23.33 15.66
C LEU A 42 -10.77 -23.19 15.22
N GLU A 43 -11.47 -22.17 15.71
CA GLU A 43 -12.86 -21.86 15.39
C GLU A 43 -13.01 -21.23 14.00
N MET A 44 -12.05 -20.41 13.58
CA MET A 44 -11.98 -19.77 12.25
C MET A 44 -11.71 -20.79 11.12
N VAL A 45 -10.88 -21.80 11.39
CA VAL A 45 -10.61 -22.92 10.46
C VAL A 45 -11.85 -23.81 10.28
N LEU A 46 -12.76 -23.83 11.26
CA LEU A 46 -13.97 -24.66 11.28
C LEU A 46 -15.27 -23.90 10.90
N ASP A 47 -15.14 -22.75 10.23
CA ASP A 47 -16.27 -22.05 9.58
C ASP A 47 -16.73 -22.85 8.33
N PRO A 48 -18.04 -23.10 8.14
CA PRO A 48 -18.58 -23.72 6.93
C PRO A 48 -18.12 -23.09 5.61
N ARG A 49 -17.78 -21.80 5.58
CA ARG A 49 -17.23 -21.10 4.41
C ARG A 49 -15.77 -21.48 4.14
N SER A 50 -14.96 -21.63 5.19
CA SER A 50 -13.58 -22.16 5.10
C SER A 50 -13.58 -23.58 4.55
N LEU A 51 -14.49 -24.42 5.03
CA LEU A 51 -14.67 -25.80 4.56
C LEU A 51 -15.15 -25.84 3.09
N ALA A 52 -16.13 -25.01 2.71
CA ALA A 52 -16.59 -24.93 1.33
C ALA A 52 -15.49 -24.45 0.35
N ALA A 53 -14.65 -23.50 0.76
CA ALA A 53 -13.51 -23.06 -0.03
C ALA A 53 -12.45 -24.17 -0.21
N LEU A 54 -12.17 -24.93 0.85
CA LEU A 54 -11.24 -26.07 0.79
C LEU A 54 -11.78 -27.20 -0.12
N MET A 55 -13.08 -27.49 -0.05
CA MET A 55 -13.73 -28.46 -0.95
C MET A 55 -13.70 -28.00 -2.41
N ALA A 56 -13.91 -26.70 -2.68
CA ALA A 56 -13.81 -26.15 -4.03
C ALA A 56 -12.36 -26.23 -4.58
N ALA A 57 -11.35 -25.98 -3.74
CA ALA A 57 -9.94 -26.15 -4.12
C ALA A 57 -9.60 -27.62 -4.44
N GLY A 58 -10.08 -28.57 -3.62
CA GLY A 58 -9.95 -30.00 -3.88
C GLY A 58 -10.63 -30.46 -5.18
N ALA A 59 -11.86 -29.99 -5.42
CA ALA A 59 -12.60 -30.27 -6.66
C ALA A 59 -11.93 -29.66 -7.90
N GLY A 60 -11.30 -28.48 -7.76
CA GLY A 60 -10.50 -27.85 -8.82
C GLY A 60 -9.27 -28.67 -9.19
N LEU A 61 -8.48 -29.08 -8.20
CA LEU A 61 -7.32 -29.97 -8.40
C LEU A 61 -7.72 -31.31 -9.04
N LEU A 62 -8.86 -31.88 -8.64
CA LEU A 62 -9.39 -33.13 -9.20
C LEU A 62 -9.88 -32.95 -10.65
N THR A 63 -10.57 -31.84 -10.94
CA THR A 63 -11.02 -31.52 -12.32
C THR A 63 -9.85 -31.28 -13.26
N LEU A 64 -8.79 -30.60 -12.79
CA LEU A 64 -7.56 -30.42 -13.55
C LEU A 64 -6.86 -31.75 -13.84
N GLY A 65 -6.79 -32.65 -12.84
CA GLY A 65 -6.30 -34.02 -13.03
C GLY A 65 -7.12 -34.81 -14.06
N LEU A 66 -8.45 -34.66 -14.04
CA LEU A 66 -9.35 -35.32 -15.00
C LEU A 66 -9.20 -34.78 -16.42
N ILE A 67 -9.02 -33.46 -16.61
CA ILE A 67 -8.79 -32.87 -17.94
C ILE A 67 -7.43 -33.27 -18.50
N ALA A 68 -6.37 -33.26 -17.67
CA ALA A 68 -5.06 -33.76 -18.07
C ALA A 68 -5.09 -35.25 -18.44
N TRP A 69 -5.92 -36.04 -17.74
CA TRP A 69 -6.15 -37.45 -18.08
C TRP A 69 -6.95 -37.63 -19.38
N LEU A 70 -8.03 -36.87 -19.61
CA LEU A 70 -8.80 -36.96 -20.87
C LEU A 70 -7.96 -36.53 -22.10
N TRP A 71 -7.07 -35.54 -21.94
CA TRP A 71 -6.09 -35.18 -22.97
C TRP A 71 -5.15 -36.35 -23.27
N SER A 72 -4.66 -37.07 -22.24
CA SER A 72 -3.78 -38.24 -22.43
C SER A 72 -4.45 -39.46 -23.10
N GLN A 73 -5.76 -39.40 -23.39
CA GLN A 73 -6.52 -40.44 -24.10
C GLN A 73 -6.82 -40.12 -25.57
N GLY A 74 -6.37 -38.99 -26.14
CA GLY A 74 -6.50 -38.72 -27.59
C GLY A 74 -7.93 -38.46 -28.10
N VAL A 75 -8.81 -37.89 -27.27
CA VAL A 75 -10.24 -37.73 -27.60
C VAL A 75 -10.53 -36.56 -28.57
N PHE A 76 -9.50 -35.84 -29.06
CA PHE A 76 -9.64 -34.54 -29.72
C PHE A 76 -9.13 -34.50 -31.18
N ASP A 77 -8.97 -35.66 -31.82
CA ASP A 77 -8.20 -35.80 -33.06
C ASP A 77 -8.94 -35.41 -34.36
N ASP A 78 -10.28 -35.33 -34.36
CA ASP A 78 -11.08 -34.86 -35.52
C ASP A 78 -11.62 -33.43 -35.27
N ALA A 79 -10.99 -32.46 -35.92
CA ALA A 79 -11.32 -31.05 -35.77
C ALA A 79 -12.69 -30.65 -36.33
N GLU A 80 -13.14 -31.24 -37.44
CA GLU A 80 -14.42 -30.87 -38.06
C GLU A 80 -15.60 -31.39 -37.22
N VAL A 81 -15.51 -32.63 -36.74
CA VAL A 81 -16.53 -33.22 -35.86
C VAL A 81 -16.59 -32.47 -34.54
N VAL A 82 -15.44 -32.11 -33.95
CA VAL A 82 -15.41 -31.28 -32.72
C VAL A 82 -15.97 -29.88 -32.97
N ALA A 83 -15.66 -29.24 -34.10
CA ALA A 83 -16.21 -27.94 -34.47
C ALA A 83 -17.75 -27.96 -34.57
N TRP A 84 -18.31 -28.94 -35.28
CA TRP A 84 -19.76 -29.11 -35.39
C TRP A 84 -20.42 -29.45 -34.05
N CYS A 85 -19.81 -30.30 -33.23
CA CYS A 85 -20.29 -30.62 -31.89
C CYS A 85 -20.31 -29.38 -30.98
N LEU A 86 -19.23 -28.61 -30.93
CA LEU A 86 -19.15 -27.37 -30.12
C LEU A 86 -20.13 -26.31 -30.61
N GLY A 87 -20.27 -26.13 -31.93
CA GLY A 87 -21.22 -25.21 -32.54
C GLY A 87 -22.67 -25.56 -32.21
N THR A 88 -23.07 -26.80 -32.49
CA THR A 88 -24.45 -27.27 -32.28
C THR A 88 -24.82 -27.37 -30.80
N ALA A 89 -23.93 -27.86 -29.94
CA ALA A 89 -24.15 -27.90 -28.49
C ALA A 89 -24.34 -26.49 -27.91
N ASN A 90 -23.52 -25.52 -28.33
CA ASN A 90 -23.63 -24.16 -27.82
C ASN A 90 -24.89 -23.42 -28.35
N LEU A 91 -25.26 -23.59 -29.61
CA LEU A 91 -26.53 -23.07 -30.13
C LEU A 91 -27.74 -23.70 -29.43
N THR A 92 -27.67 -25.01 -29.13
CA THR A 92 -28.69 -25.72 -28.36
C THR A 92 -28.78 -25.19 -26.91
N LEU A 93 -27.63 -24.89 -26.28
CA LEU A 93 -27.55 -24.30 -24.94
C LEU A 93 -28.21 -22.91 -24.89
N ILE A 94 -27.93 -22.05 -25.88
CA ILE A 94 -28.55 -20.73 -26.04
C ILE A 94 -30.06 -20.87 -26.27
N ALA A 95 -30.49 -21.74 -27.21
CA ALA A 95 -31.90 -21.95 -27.51
C ALA A 95 -32.68 -22.51 -26.32
N ALA A 96 -32.11 -23.48 -25.59
CA ALA A 96 -32.69 -24.02 -24.37
C ALA A 96 -32.76 -22.98 -23.24
N GLY A 97 -31.75 -22.11 -23.12
CA GLY A 97 -31.75 -20.98 -22.21
C GLY A 97 -32.88 -19.98 -22.51
N VAL A 98 -33.01 -19.57 -23.77
CA VAL A 98 -34.06 -18.65 -24.24
C VAL A 98 -35.46 -19.27 -24.07
N ALA A 99 -35.63 -20.54 -24.42
CA ALA A 99 -36.90 -21.26 -24.24
C ALA A 99 -37.27 -21.40 -22.74
N THR A 100 -36.31 -21.75 -21.89
CA THR A 100 -36.51 -21.84 -20.43
C THR A 100 -36.85 -20.48 -19.84
N ALA A 101 -36.19 -19.41 -20.29
CA ALA A 101 -36.40 -18.06 -19.80
C ALA A 101 -37.74 -17.42 -20.23
N SER A 102 -38.28 -17.82 -21.40
CA SER A 102 -39.49 -17.26 -21.98
C SER A 102 -40.76 -18.11 -21.77
N ARG A 103 -40.63 -19.44 -21.58
CA ARG A 103 -41.76 -20.38 -21.46
C ARG A 103 -41.92 -21.04 -20.09
N SER A 104 -40.98 -20.85 -19.15
CA SER A 104 -41.00 -21.51 -17.85
C SER A 104 -40.91 -20.54 -16.66
N ARG A 105 -41.26 -21.02 -15.47
CA ARG A 105 -41.07 -20.30 -14.19
C ARG A 105 -39.60 -20.05 -13.82
N PHE A 106 -38.64 -20.74 -14.46
CA PHE A 106 -37.22 -20.69 -14.12
C PHE A 106 -36.46 -19.60 -14.88
N ALA A 107 -37.04 -18.40 -14.95
CA ALA A 107 -36.55 -17.29 -15.78
C ALA A 107 -35.06 -16.94 -15.54
N THR A 108 -34.63 -16.93 -14.27
CA THR A 108 -33.23 -16.66 -13.89
C THR A 108 -32.27 -17.74 -14.38
N ALA A 109 -32.66 -19.02 -14.32
CA ALA A 109 -31.83 -20.12 -14.79
C ALA A 109 -31.69 -20.11 -16.31
N GLY A 110 -32.80 -19.86 -17.04
CA GLY A 110 -32.75 -19.72 -18.51
C GLY A 110 -31.88 -18.54 -18.96
N ARG A 111 -31.91 -17.40 -18.25
CA ARG A 111 -31.03 -16.26 -18.49
C ARG A 111 -29.55 -16.60 -18.25
N ALA A 112 -29.23 -17.25 -17.13
CA ALA A 112 -27.87 -17.69 -16.83
C ALA A 112 -27.35 -18.69 -17.88
N LEU A 113 -28.18 -19.63 -18.34
CA LEU A 113 -27.85 -20.60 -19.38
C LEU A 113 -27.63 -19.93 -20.74
N THR A 114 -28.45 -18.93 -21.08
CA THR A 114 -28.28 -18.11 -22.30
C THR A 114 -26.96 -17.32 -22.25
N LEU A 115 -26.68 -16.67 -21.12
CA LEU A 115 -25.44 -15.92 -20.91
C LEU A 115 -24.20 -16.82 -20.98
N LEU A 116 -24.25 -18.02 -20.38
CA LEU A 116 -23.18 -19.01 -20.49
C LEU A 116 -22.90 -19.38 -21.95
N GLY A 117 -23.94 -19.69 -22.73
CA GLY A 117 -23.76 -19.98 -24.16
C GLY A 117 -23.23 -18.79 -24.97
N CYS A 118 -23.62 -17.56 -24.62
CA CYS A 118 -23.07 -16.36 -25.24
C CYS A 118 -21.59 -16.11 -24.86
N VAL A 119 -21.14 -16.57 -23.69
CA VAL A 119 -19.73 -16.49 -23.26
C VAL A 119 -18.87 -17.60 -23.86
N VAL A 120 -19.46 -18.78 -24.13
CA VAL A 120 -18.76 -19.90 -24.78
C VAL A 120 -18.60 -19.69 -26.29
N MET A 121 -19.55 -19.03 -26.97
CA MET A 121 -19.55 -18.95 -28.44
C MET A 121 -18.27 -18.35 -29.08
N PRO A 122 -17.58 -17.35 -28.51
CA PRO A 122 -16.29 -16.87 -29.03
C PRO A 122 -15.16 -17.91 -28.95
N LEU A 123 -15.22 -18.88 -28.03
CA LEU A 123 -14.24 -19.96 -27.95
C LEU A 123 -14.36 -20.91 -29.15
N ASN A 124 -15.56 -21.08 -29.71
CA ASN A 124 -15.75 -21.84 -30.94
C ASN A 124 -15.06 -21.13 -32.12
N LEU A 125 -15.09 -19.79 -32.19
CA LEU A 125 -14.37 -19.02 -33.23
C LEU A 125 -12.86 -19.19 -33.10
N TRP A 126 -12.31 -19.15 -31.87
CA TRP A 126 -10.91 -19.45 -31.63
C TRP A 126 -10.54 -20.89 -32.03
N PHE A 127 -11.41 -21.86 -31.76
CA PHE A 127 -11.20 -23.25 -32.20
C PHE A 127 -11.20 -23.38 -33.73
N TYR A 128 -12.07 -22.66 -34.44
CA TYR A 128 -12.11 -22.68 -35.91
C TYR A 128 -10.85 -22.08 -36.55
N ASP A 129 -10.26 -21.03 -35.95
CA ASP A 129 -8.97 -20.46 -36.38
C ASP A 129 -7.81 -21.40 -36.05
N ALA A 130 -7.72 -21.87 -34.81
CA ALA A 130 -6.64 -22.74 -34.33
C ALA A 130 -6.56 -24.10 -35.04
N GLN A 131 -7.68 -24.62 -35.57
CA GLN A 131 -7.74 -25.87 -36.33
C GLN A 131 -7.66 -25.67 -37.86
N GLY A 132 -7.42 -24.45 -38.34
CA GLY A 132 -7.30 -24.20 -39.79
C GLY A 132 -8.62 -24.10 -40.56
N LEU A 133 -9.78 -24.26 -39.90
CA LEU A 133 -11.10 -24.33 -40.53
C LEU A 133 -11.58 -22.97 -41.06
N VAL A 134 -11.35 -21.90 -40.29
CA VAL A 134 -11.64 -20.50 -40.68
C VAL A 134 -10.53 -19.60 -40.12
N THR A 135 -9.43 -19.47 -40.86
CA THR A 135 -8.22 -18.78 -40.38
C THR A 135 -8.21 -17.28 -40.67
N LEU A 136 -7.68 -16.47 -39.75
CA LEU A 136 -7.31 -15.08 -40.04
C LEU A 136 -6.26 -15.00 -41.16
N ALA A 137 -5.23 -15.85 -41.08
CA ALA A 137 -4.04 -15.78 -41.93
C ALA A 137 -4.31 -16.05 -43.42
N GLY A 138 -5.40 -16.75 -43.76
CA GLY A 138 -5.78 -17.07 -45.14
C GLY A 138 -6.73 -16.06 -45.80
N GLY A 139 -7.00 -14.90 -45.19
CA GLY A 139 -8.13 -14.04 -45.59
C GLY A 139 -9.50 -14.69 -45.27
N GLY A 140 -9.50 -15.69 -44.37
CA GLY A 140 -10.73 -16.30 -43.89
C GLY A 140 -11.52 -15.27 -43.09
N ASN A 141 -12.74 -14.99 -43.56
CA ASN A 141 -13.60 -13.92 -43.07
C ASN A 141 -14.21 -14.26 -41.69
N LEU A 142 -13.39 -14.57 -40.67
CA LEU A 142 -13.81 -14.97 -39.32
C LEU A 142 -14.62 -13.88 -38.62
N TRP A 143 -14.39 -12.61 -38.99
CA TRP A 143 -15.21 -11.48 -38.55
C TRP A 143 -16.68 -11.59 -39.00
N VAL A 144 -17.01 -12.31 -40.09
CA VAL A 144 -18.40 -12.58 -40.49
C VAL A 144 -19.06 -13.59 -39.54
N ALA A 145 -18.32 -14.60 -39.09
CA ALA A 145 -18.80 -15.53 -38.07
C ALA A 145 -18.99 -14.83 -36.72
N ALA A 146 -18.07 -13.93 -36.34
CA ALA A 146 -18.20 -13.08 -35.16
C ALA A 146 -19.39 -12.09 -35.27
N LEU A 147 -19.65 -11.52 -36.46
CA LEU A 147 -20.81 -10.69 -36.73
C LEU A 147 -22.12 -11.48 -36.58
N ALA A 148 -22.18 -12.72 -37.07
CA ALA A 148 -23.31 -13.61 -36.83
C ALA A 148 -23.53 -13.86 -35.33
N CYS A 149 -22.47 -14.05 -34.54
CA CYS A 149 -22.57 -14.14 -33.07
C CYS A 149 -23.14 -12.84 -32.46
N CYS A 150 -22.73 -11.67 -32.95
CA CYS A 150 -23.27 -10.39 -32.49
C CYS A 150 -24.78 -10.23 -32.76
N VAL A 151 -25.24 -10.70 -33.92
CA VAL A 151 -26.67 -10.74 -34.26
C VAL A 151 -27.41 -11.67 -33.29
N VAL A 152 -26.87 -12.86 -32.99
CA VAL A 152 -27.45 -13.77 -31.97
C VAL A 152 -27.52 -13.10 -30.60
N TYR A 153 -26.49 -12.38 -30.15
CA TYR A 153 -26.51 -11.66 -28.87
C TYR A 153 -27.56 -10.54 -28.85
N ALA A 154 -27.68 -9.77 -29.93
CA ALA A 154 -28.68 -8.71 -30.05
C ALA A 154 -30.11 -9.28 -30.05
N VAL A 155 -30.36 -10.38 -30.77
CA VAL A 155 -31.63 -11.11 -30.76
C VAL A 155 -31.94 -11.65 -29.36
N CYS A 156 -30.98 -12.25 -28.65
CA CYS A 156 -31.18 -12.73 -27.29
C CYS A 156 -31.48 -11.59 -26.31
N ALA A 157 -30.78 -10.45 -26.41
CA ALA A 157 -31.02 -9.26 -25.58
C ALA A 157 -32.44 -8.70 -25.78
N TRP A 158 -32.91 -8.66 -27.04
CA TRP A 158 -34.25 -8.25 -27.41
C TRP A 158 -35.31 -9.23 -26.89
N LEU A 159 -35.17 -10.53 -27.16
CA LEU A 159 -36.13 -11.55 -26.74
C LEU A 159 -36.27 -11.65 -25.21
N LEU A 160 -35.15 -11.66 -24.47
CA LEU A 160 -35.16 -11.87 -23.00
C LEU A 160 -35.28 -10.59 -22.16
N ARG A 161 -35.18 -9.41 -22.81
CA ARG A 161 -35.31 -8.08 -22.19
C ARG A 161 -34.39 -7.92 -20.98
N ASP A 162 -33.18 -8.45 -21.12
CA ASP A 162 -32.17 -8.54 -20.07
C ASP A 162 -30.98 -7.61 -20.38
N PRO A 163 -30.68 -6.61 -19.53
CA PRO A 163 -29.55 -5.72 -19.73
C PRO A 163 -28.18 -6.43 -19.68
N TRP A 164 -28.05 -7.64 -19.12
CA TRP A 164 -26.77 -8.36 -19.14
C TRP A 164 -26.33 -8.77 -20.56
N LEU A 165 -27.29 -9.12 -21.42
CA LEU A 165 -27.01 -9.47 -22.82
C LEU A 165 -26.61 -8.25 -23.67
N VAL A 166 -26.85 -7.02 -23.20
CA VAL A 166 -26.32 -5.79 -23.83
C VAL A 166 -24.80 -5.73 -23.70
N TYR A 167 -24.22 -6.13 -22.56
CA TYR A 167 -22.76 -6.17 -22.41
C TYR A 167 -22.14 -7.24 -23.31
N ALA A 168 -22.78 -8.40 -23.43
CA ALA A 168 -22.35 -9.45 -24.38
C ALA A 168 -22.43 -8.98 -25.84
N SER A 169 -23.51 -8.29 -26.22
CA SER A 169 -23.66 -7.71 -27.56
C SER A 169 -22.61 -6.63 -27.86
N VAL A 170 -22.39 -5.67 -26.96
CA VAL A 170 -21.40 -4.60 -27.13
C VAL A 170 -19.96 -5.15 -27.14
N GLY A 171 -19.66 -6.10 -26.25
CA GLY A 171 -18.36 -6.80 -26.25
C GLY A 171 -18.13 -7.63 -27.52
N GLY A 172 -19.18 -8.31 -28.02
CA GLY A 172 -19.14 -9.01 -29.29
C GLY A 172 -18.86 -8.07 -30.47
N VAL A 173 -19.52 -6.91 -30.55
CA VAL A 173 -19.29 -5.92 -31.62
C VAL A 173 -17.87 -5.37 -31.55
N ALA A 174 -17.36 -5.09 -30.34
CA ALA A 174 -15.97 -4.71 -30.15
C ALA A 174 -14.99 -5.79 -30.67
N MET A 175 -15.15 -7.04 -30.23
CA MET A 175 -14.31 -8.16 -30.70
C MET A 175 -14.43 -8.41 -32.21
N THR A 176 -15.62 -8.25 -32.79
CA THR A 176 -15.84 -8.41 -34.24
C THR A 176 -15.09 -7.33 -35.03
N GLY A 177 -15.11 -6.08 -34.56
CA GLY A 177 -14.31 -5.02 -35.16
C GLY A 177 -12.80 -5.25 -35.00
N MET A 178 -12.37 -5.83 -33.88
CA MET A 178 -10.96 -6.22 -33.69
C MET A 178 -10.54 -7.33 -34.67
N LEU A 179 -11.37 -8.35 -34.88
CA LEU A 179 -11.15 -9.40 -35.88
C LEU A 179 -11.14 -8.84 -37.31
N PHE A 180 -12.00 -7.87 -37.61
CA PHE A 180 -12.02 -7.16 -38.90
C PHE A 180 -10.73 -6.35 -39.14
N LEU A 181 -10.18 -5.67 -38.12
CA LEU A 181 -8.87 -5.02 -38.22
C LEU A 181 -7.71 -6.01 -38.39
N ALA A 182 -7.90 -7.27 -37.97
CA ALA A 182 -6.90 -8.34 -38.03
C ALA A 182 -7.00 -9.22 -39.29
N ASP A 183 -8.00 -8.97 -40.14
CA ASP A 183 -8.15 -9.61 -41.45
C ASP A 183 -6.93 -9.30 -42.34
N ALA A 184 -6.47 -10.28 -43.12
CA ALA A 184 -5.25 -10.17 -43.91
C ALA A 184 -5.29 -9.06 -44.98
N ASP A 185 -6.48 -8.76 -45.54
CA ASP A 185 -6.66 -7.67 -46.52
C ASP A 185 -6.60 -6.27 -45.87
N ILE A 186 -6.67 -6.19 -44.54
CA ILE A 186 -6.70 -4.95 -43.77
C ILE A 186 -5.40 -4.77 -42.96
N ALA A 187 -4.95 -5.80 -42.24
CA ALA A 187 -3.70 -5.87 -41.47
C ALA A 187 -3.46 -4.79 -40.39
N ARG A 188 -4.43 -3.88 -40.14
CA ARG A 188 -4.27 -2.71 -39.26
C ARG A 188 -4.33 -3.02 -37.76
N PHE A 189 -4.63 -4.24 -37.34
CA PHE A 189 -4.70 -4.64 -35.92
C PHE A 189 -3.42 -4.32 -35.12
N TRP A 190 -2.25 -4.37 -35.78
CA TRP A 190 -0.96 -4.09 -35.18
C TRP A 190 -0.58 -2.61 -35.14
N GLU A 191 -1.29 -1.73 -35.86
CA GLU A 191 -1.19 -0.27 -35.67
C GLU A 191 -1.94 0.10 -34.40
N ILE A 192 -1.28 0.60 -33.34
CA ILE A 192 -1.94 0.72 -32.03
C ILE A 192 -3.06 1.78 -32.07
N VAL A 193 -2.97 2.76 -32.96
CA VAL A 193 -4.05 3.73 -33.19
C VAL A 193 -5.35 3.07 -33.66
N ALA A 194 -5.31 2.03 -34.49
CA ALA A 194 -6.52 1.47 -35.13
C ALA A 194 -7.49 0.77 -34.16
N PRO A 195 -7.08 -0.21 -33.33
CA PRO A 195 -7.96 -0.85 -32.34
C PRO A 195 -8.34 0.15 -31.24
N SER A 196 -7.44 1.05 -30.83
CA SER A 196 -7.76 2.12 -29.89
C SER A 196 -8.84 3.07 -30.44
N THR A 197 -8.78 3.44 -31.72
CA THR A 197 -9.80 4.27 -32.38
C THR A 197 -11.14 3.56 -32.39
N LEU A 198 -11.17 2.30 -32.85
CA LEU A 198 -12.38 1.47 -32.85
C LEU A 198 -13.04 1.43 -31.47
N LEU A 199 -12.27 1.08 -30.44
CA LEU A 199 -12.78 0.89 -29.07
C LEU A 199 -13.19 2.20 -28.41
N VAL A 200 -12.43 3.29 -28.58
CA VAL A 200 -12.78 4.61 -28.02
C VAL A 200 -14.01 5.19 -28.71
N VAL A 201 -14.10 5.11 -30.04
CA VAL A 201 -15.26 5.62 -30.80
C VAL A 201 -16.51 4.79 -30.54
N LEU A 202 -16.42 3.45 -30.57
CA LEU A 202 -17.55 2.56 -30.22
C LEU A 202 -18.03 2.81 -28.78
N GLY A 203 -17.10 2.94 -27.84
CA GLY A 203 -17.41 3.24 -26.44
C GLY A 203 -18.11 4.59 -26.27
N ALA A 204 -17.62 5.65 -26.93
CA ALA A 204 -18.26 6.96 -26.95
C ALA A 204 -19.66 6.93 -27.59
N VAL A 205 -19.85 6.18 -28.69
CA VAL A 205 -21.17 5.95 -29.31
C VAL A 205 -22.11 5.25 -28.33
N CYS A 206 -21.68 4.19 -27.65
CA CYS A 206 -22.51 3.49 -26.65
C CYS A 206 -22.87 4.39 -25.43
N ILE A 207 -21.99 5.30 -25.02
CA ILE A 207 -22.28 6.31 -23.98
C ILE A 207 -23.39 7.28 -24.42
N HIS A 208 -23.40 7.70 -25.68
CA HIS A 208 -24.43 8.58 -26.22
C HIS A 208 -25.74 7.83 -26.55
N ALA A 209 -25.65 6.55 -26.91
CA ALA A 209 -26.79 5.69 -27.21
C ALA A 209 -27.78 5.51 -26.04
N GLU A 210 -27.37 5.76 -24.78
CA GLU A 210 -28.28 5.86 -23.62
C GLU A 210 -29.49 6.78 -23.91
N ARG A 211 -29.27 7.88 -24.65
CA ARG A 211 -30.33 8.85 -24.95
C ARG A 211 -31.39 8.34 -25.93
N LEU A 212 -31.07 7.35 -26.77
CA LEU A 212 -32.01 6.75 -27.72
C LEU A 212 -33.12 5.96 -27.01
N PHE A 213 -32.87 5.51 -25.77
CA PHE A 213 -33.87 4.81 -24.96
C PHE A 213 -34.83 5.80 -24.28
N PRO A 214 -36.14 5.49 -24.23
CA PRO A 214 -37.14 6.35 -23.61
C PRO A 214 -36.94 6.45 -22.10
N ALA A 215 -37.24 7.62 -21.54
CA ALA A 215 -37.19 7.85 -20.08
C ALA A 215 -38.37 7.20 -19.32
N ALA A 216 -39.45 6.84 -20.03
CA ALA A 216 -40.62 6.18 -19.44
C ALA A 216 -40.27 4.77 -18.92
N PRO A 217 -40.90 4.30 -17.82
CA PRO A 217 -40.70 2.95 -17.31
C PRO A 217 -41.20 1.91 -18.31
N GLY A 218 -40.40 0.87 -18.54
CA GLY A 218 -40.69 -0.18 -19.52
C GLY A 218 -39.52 -1.18 -19.66
N PRO A 219 -39.69 -2.25 -20.46
CA PRO A 219 -38.66 -3.28 -20.62
C PRO A 219 -37.38 -2.72 -21.25
N TYR A 220 -37.50 -1.77 -22.17
CA TYR A 220 -36.40 -1.08 -22.86
C TYR A 220 -36.20 0.37 -22.37
N SER A 221 -36.50 0.65 -21.09
CA SER A 221 -36.28 2.00 -20.54
C SER A 221 -34.80 2.39 -20.53
N ARG A 222 -34.53 3.69 -20.51
CA ARG A 222 -33.19 4.25 -20.31
C ARG A 222 -32.54 3.76 -19.02
N GLU A 223 -33.32 3.55 -17.96
CA GLU A 223 -32.83 3.01 -16.70
C GLU A 223 -32.24 1.60 -16.85
N ARG A 224 -32.86 0.73 -17.64
CA ARG A 224 -32.43 -0.67 -17.80
C ARG A 224 -31.46 -0.85 -18.97
N PHE A 225 -31.91 -0.56 -20.20
CA PHE A 225 -31.10 -0.75 -21.41
C PHE A 225 -30.13 0.40 -21.64
N GLY A 226 -30.58 1.65 -21.47
CA GLY A 226 -29.71 2.82 -21.64
C GLY A 226 -28.52 2.81 -20.68
N THR A 227 -28.74 2.50 -19.39
CA THR A 227 -27.66 2.38 -18.40
C THR A 227 -26.73 1.20 -18.70
N ALA A 228 -27.21 0.12 -19.35
CA ALA A 228 -26.36 -0.99 -19.78
C ALA A 228 -25.44 -0.59 -20.94
N PHE A 229 -25.98 0.07 -21.98
CA PHE A 229 -25.18 0.66 -23.06
C PHE A 229 -24.18 1.70 -22.54
N PHE A 230 -24.61 2.59 -21.64
CA PHE A 230 -23.75 3.58 -20.99
C PHE A 230 -22.58 2.93 -20.24
N ARG A 231 -22.82 1.87 -19.45
CA ARG A 231 -21.77 1.17 -18.71
C ARG A 231 -20.85 0.36 -19.63
N ALA A 232 -21.40 -0.37 -20.60
CA ALA A 232 -20.63 -1.11 -21.58
C ALA A 232 -19.73 -0.17 -22.41
N GLY A 233 -20.26 0.98 -22.82
CA GLY A 233 -19.50 2.01 -23.54
C GLY A 233 -18.31 2.56 -22.76
N HIS A 234 -18.46 2.80 -21.44
CA HIS A 234 -17.31 3.17 -20.60
C HIS A 234 -16.26 2.06 -20.48
N ILE A 235 -16.66 0.78 -20.45
CA ILE A 235 -15.73 -0.35 -20.40
C ILE A 235 -14.95 -0.43 -21.72
N VAL A 236 -15.63 -0.43 -22.87
CA VAL A 236 -14.98 -0.51 -24.19
C VAL A 236 -14.09 0.72 -24.45
N MET A 237 -14.54 1.92 -24.10
CA MET A 237 -13.73 3.14 -24.21
C MET A 237 -12.48 3.06 -23.31
N ALA A 238 -12.61 2.57 -22.07
CA ALA A 238 -11.48 2.38 -21.18
C ALA A 238 -10.49 1.34 -21.72
N SER A 239 -10.96 0.24 -22.31
CA SER A 239 -10.10 -0.75 -22.98
C SER A 239 -9.32 -0.12 -24.14
N GLY A 240 -9.97 0.68 -24.99
CA GLY A 240 -9.30 1.39 -26.09
C GLY A 240 -8.24 2.38 -25.62
N LEU A 241 -8.51 3.11 -24.54
CA LEU A 241 -7.57 4.02 -23.89
C LEU A 241 -6.41 3.26 -23.21
N VAL A 242 -6.64 2.07 -22.65
CA VAL A 242 -5.57 1.22 -22.08
C VAL A 242 -4.66 0.65 -23.17
N VAL A 243 -5.20 0.21 -24.31
CA VAL A 243 -4.39 -0.23 -25.46
C VAL A 243 -3.52 0.92 -25.97
N LEU A 244 -4.09 2.13 -26.07
CA LEU A 244 -3.38 3.33 -26.51
C LEU A 244 -2.26 3.71 -25.53
N LEU A 245 -2.55 3.70 -24.23
CA LEU A 245 -1.57 4.00 -23.18
C LEU A 245 -0.41 3.00 -23.18
N THR A 246 -0.69 1.70 -23.33
CA THR A 246 0.34 0.66 -23.46
C THR A 246 1.23 0.96 -24.65
N GLY A 247 0.67 1.29 -25.82
CA GLY A 247 1.45 1.62 -27.01
C GLY A 247 2.37 2.83 -26.83
N CYS A 248 1.86 3.91 -26.23
CA CYS A 248 2.67 5.09 -25.93
C CYS A 248 3.80 4.73 -24.95
N VAL A 249 3.50 4.05 -23.84
CA VAL A 249 4.50 3.63 -22.85
C VAL A 249 5.56 2.70 -23.44
N THR A 250 5.17 1.69 -24.23
CA THR A 250 6.13 0.81 -24.95
C THR A 250 6.97 1.60 -25.94
N GLY A 251 6.37 2.55 -26.67
CA GLY A 251 7.06 3.38 -27.65
C GLY A 251 8.02 4.42 -27.05
N TRP A 252 7.76 4.87 -25.82
CA TRP A 252 8.66 5.70 -25.01
C TRP A 252 9.78 4.86 -24.37
N ALA A 253 9.45 3.65 -23.89
CA ALA A 253 10.38 2.70 -23.28
C ALA A 253 11.24 1.93 -24.30
N TYR A 254 10.94 2.05 -25.60
CA TYR A 254 11.50 1.22 -26.67
C TYR A 254 13.03 1.20 -26.66
N ASP A 255 13.66 2.38 -26.67
CA ASP A 255 15.12 2.54 -26.78
C ASP A 255 15.88 2.04 -25.55
N SER A 256 15.20 1.86 -24.42
CA SER A 256 15.80 1.45 -23.14
C SER A 256 15.60 -0.03 -22.80
N TYR A 257 14.55 -0.68 -23.34
CA TYR A 257 14.13 -2.03 -22.92
C TYR A 257 13.86 -3.02 -24.07
N PHE A 258 13.60 -2.53 -25.28
CA PHE A 258 13.18 -3.36 -26.42
C PHE A 258 14.17 -3.34 -27.60
N VAL A 259 15.26 -2.59 -27.51
CA VAL A 259 16.37 -2.66 -28.47
C VAL A 259 16.96 -4.08 -28.46
N GLY A 260 16.91 -4.75 -29.60
CA GLY A 260 17.31 -6.16 -29.74
C GLY A 260 16.17 -7.17 -29.67
N TRP A 261 14.91 -6.74 -29.61
CA TRP A 261 13.74 -7.59 -29.85
C TRP A 261 13.21 -7.32 -31.28
N ASP A 262 12.77 -8.36 -31.99
CA ASP A 262 12.32 -8.27 -33.40
C ASP A 262 10.94 -7.58 -33.61
N PHE A 263 10.48 -6.77 -32.66
CA PHE A 263 9.21 -6.04 -32.74
C PHE A 263 9.44 -4.59 -33.17
N ALA A 264 8.73 -4.13 -34.20
CA ALA A 264 8.82 -2.74 -34.66
C ALA A 264 8.39 -1.74 -33.57
N ARG A 265 9.03 -0.57 -33.52
CA ARG A 265 8.65 0.53 -32.63
C ARG A 265 7.21 0.97 -32.91
N PRO A 266 6.35 1.11 -31.88
CA PRO A 266 4.96 1.56 -32.06
C PRO A 266 4.78 2.81 -32.92
N ASP A 267 3.77 2.76 -33.78
CA ASP A 267 3.31 3.86 -34.63
C ASP A 267 3.04 5.14 -33.81
N VAL A 268 2.32 4.98 -32.69
CA VAL A 268 1.98 6.05 -31.74
C VAL A 268 3.18 6.83 -31.19
N ALA A 269 4.39 6.25 -31.21
CA ALA A 269 5.61 6.91 -30.74
C ALA A 269 6.57 7.33 -31.86
N SER A 270 6.34 6.90 -33.11
CA SER A 270 7.24 7.15 -34.26
C SER A 270 6.61 8.03 -35.35
N VAL A 271 5.29 7.97 -35.53
CA VAL A 271 4.58 8.66 -36.62
C VAL A 271 3.80 9.87 -36.07
N ALA A 272 4.10 11.07 -36.56
CA ALA A 272 3.47 12.31 -36.10
C ALA A 272 1.93 12.34 -36.26
N GLN A 273 1.40 11.67 -37.29
CA GLN A 273 -0.05 11.49 -37.48
C GLN A 273 -0.65 10.54 -36.43
N ALA A 274 0.06 9.49 -36.03
CA ALA A 274 -0.37 8.57 -34.98
C ALA A 274 -0.35 9.23 -33.59
N ARG A 275 0.68 10.04 -33.29
CA ARG A 275 0.72 10.91 -32.10
C ARG A 275 -0.48 11.86 -32.04
N LEU A 276 -0.81 12.52 -33.15
CA LEU A 276 -1.96 13.42 -33.24
C LEU A 276 -3.30 12.68 -33.08
N ALA A 277 -3.43 11.48 -33.65
CA ALA A 277 -4.59 10.63 -33.46
C ALA A 277 -4.72 10.18 -32.00
N ALA A 278 -3.63 9.76 -31.34
CA ALA A 278 -3.60 9.41 -29.93
C ALA A 278 -4.09 10.58 -29.05
N LEU A 279 -3.58 11.79 -29.29
CA LEU A 279 -4.05 13.01 -28.62
C LEU A 279 -5.57 13.24 -28.83
N ALA A 280 -6.07 13.09 -30.06
CA ALA A 280 -7.49 13.24 -30.36
C ALA A 280 -8.37 12.19 -29.65
N LEU A 281 -7.92 10.93 -29.55
CA LEU A 281 -8.62 9.87 -28.81
C LEU A 281 -8.66 10.15 -27.30
N VAL A 282 -7.56 10.65 -26.72
CA VAL A 282 -7.51 11.01 -25.30
C VAL A 282 -8.41 12.22 -25.00
N VAL A 283 -8.45 13.21 -25.89
CA VAL A 283 -9.40 14.34 -25.80
C VAL A 283 -10.86 13.86 -25.96
N LEU A 284 -11.15 12.91 -26.85
CA LEU A 284 -12.48 12.28 -26.98
C LEU A 284 -12.86 11.49 -25.72
N GLY A 285 -11.90 10.83 -25.07
CA GLY A 285 -12.07 10.23 -23.75
C GLY A 285 -12.38 11.26 -22.66
N ALA A 286 -11.61 12.35 -22.59
CA ALA A 286 -11.85 13.46 -21.66
C ALA A 286 -13.25 14.08 -21.83
N TYR A 287 -13.65 14.33 -23.09
CA TYR A 287 -14.99 14.78 -23.45
C TYR A 287 -16.07 13.80 -22.98
N SER A 288 -15.91 12.51 -23.28
CA SER A 288 -16.92 11.49 -22.98
C SER A 288 -17.11 11.29 -21.47
N TYR A 289 -16.02 11.29 -20.69
CA TYR A 289 -16.11 11.30 -19.23
C TYR A 289 -16.71 12.61 -18.68
N GLY A 290 -16.37 13.76 -19.26
CA GLY A 290 -16.96 15.05 -18.90
C GLY A 290 -18.48 15.10 -19.14
N TYR A 291 -18.92 14.64 -20.31
CA TYR A 291 -20.32 14.46 -20.67
C TYR A 291 -21.04 13.51 -19.70
N SER A 292 -20.46 12.35 -19.40
CA SER A 292 -21.01 11.39 -18.44
C SER A 292 -21.18 11.98 -17.03
N GLN A 293 -20.26 12.84 -16.59
CA GLN A 293 -20.36 13.54 -15.31
C GLN A 293 -21.55 14.52 -15.25
N VAL A 294 -21.92 15.13 -16.38
CA VAL A 294 -23.04 16.07 -16.52
C VAL A 294 -24.39 15.34 -16.68
N VAL A 295 -24.43 14.29 -17.51
CA VAL A 295 -25.68 13.59 -17.88
C VAL A 295 -26.10 12.56 -16.84
N ALA A 296 -25.15 11.84 -16.26
CA ALA A 296 -25.40 10.83 -15.24
C ALA A 296 -24.46 11.04 -14.04
N PRO A 297 -24.75 12.02 -13.15
CA PRO A 297 -23.93 12.37 -11.98
C PRO A 297 -23.97 11.31 -10.86
N ARG A 298 -23.70 10.05 -11.21
CA ARG A 298 -23.63 8.86 -10.35
C ARG A 298 -22.30 8.81 -9.57
N GLY A 299 -21.95 9.93 -8.92
CA GLY A 299 -20.69 10.13 -8.18
C GLY A 299 -19.67 11.02 -8.90
N ARG A 300 -18.42 11.04 -8.38
CA ARG A 300 -17.29 11.87 -8.88
C ARG A 300 -16.31 11.13 -9.78
N ALA A 301 -16.56 9.85 -10.11
CA ALA A 301 -15.60 9.01 -10.82
C ALA A 301 -15.28 9.56 -12.23
N PHE A 302 -16.32 10.00 -12.95
CA PHE A 302 -16.18 10.55 -14.30
C PHE A 302 -15.41 11.88 -14.32
N ALA A 303 -15.61 12.77 -13.34
CA ALA A 303 -14.80 13.98 -13.20
C ALA A 303 -13.29 13.69 -13.06
N LYS A 304 -12.91 12.63 -12.31
CA LYS A 304 -11.50 12.24 -12.18
C LYS A 304 -10.95 11.68 -13.49
N ALA A 305 -11.70 10.80 -14.14
CA ALA A 305 -11.31 10.21 -15.42
C ALA A 305 -11.14 11.31 -16.49
N ALA A 306 -12.03 12.30 -16.54
CA ALA A 306 -11.90 13.44 -17.44
C ALA A 306 -10.61 14.25 -17.18
N VAL A 307 -10.29 14.59 -15.94
CA VAL A 307 -9.06 15.35 -15.63
C VAL A 307 -7.80 14.50 -15.84
N LEU A 308 -7.84 13.20 -15.56
CA LEU A 308 -6.73 12.28 -15.85
C LEU A 308 -6.45 12.19 -17.36
N MET A 309 -7.50 12.14 -18.18
CA MET A 309 -7.38 12.19 -19.64
C MET A 309 -6.85 13.55 -20.12
N LEU A 310 -7.24 14.67 -19.51
CA LEU A 310 -6.66 15.98 -19.86
C LEU A 310 -5.15 16.05 -19.55
N LEU A 311 -4.72 15.55 -18.38
CA LEU A 311 -3.30 15.49 -18.00
C LEU A 311 -2.49 14.57 -18.92
N TRP A 312 -3.05 13.44 -19.35
CA TRP A 312 -2.40 12.56 -20.33
C TRP A 312 -2.37 13.19 -21.74
N GLY A 313 -3.43 13.90 -22.13
CA GLY A 313 -3.47 14.67 -23.37
C GLY A 313 -2.39 15.76 -23.41
N GLU A 314 -2.10 16.41 -22.28
CA GLU A 314 -0.98 17.34 -22.15
C GLU A 314 0.37 16.65 -22.40
N VAL A 315 0.62 15.48 -21.81
CA VAL A 315 1.85 14.70 -22.07
C VAL A 315 1.99 14.33 -23.56
N LEU A 316 0.89 13.92 -24.21
CA LEU A 316 0.89 13.63 -25.65
C LEU A 316 1.08 14.88 -26.52
N LEU A 317 0.61 16.04 -26.08
CA LEU A 317 0.86 17.32 -26.76
C LEU A 317 2.33 17.73 -26.66
N LEU A 318 2.97 17.56 -25.50
CA LEU A 318 4.38 17.87 -25.29
C LEU A 318 5.29 16.92 -26.09
N ASP A 319 4.96 15.63 -26.14
CA ASP A 319 5.62 14.65 -27.03
C ASP A 319 5.41 15.01 -28.51
N TRP A 320 4.20 15.37 -28.93
CA TRP A 320 3.93 15.83 -30.30
C TRP A 320 4.71 17.10 -30.68
N MET A 321 4.97 17.99 -29.73
CA MET A 321 5.85 19.17 -29.89
C MET A 321 7.36 18.82 -29.93
N GLY A 322 7.74 17.56 -29.75
CA GLY A 322 9.13 17.10 -29.78
C GLY A 322 9.94 17.39 -28.51
N LEU A 323 9.28 17.79 -27.42
CA LEU A 323 9.95 17.93 -26.13
C LEU A 323 10.25 16.53 -25.56
N PRO A 324 11.44 16.28 -24.98
CA PRO A 324 11.81 14.97 -24.47
C PRO A 324 10.86 14.53 -23.35
N ILE A 325 10.20 13.39 -23.56
CA ILE A 325 9.25 12.79 -22.62
C ILE A 325 9.93 12.57 -21.27
N LEU A 326 9.27 13.00 -20.20
CA LEU A 326 9.82 13.00 -18.83
C LEU A 326 11.08 13.88 -18.66
N GLY A 327 11.39 14.80 -19.57
CA GLY A 327 12.44 15.81 -19.37
C GLY A 327 12.12 16.76 -18.22
N GLU A 328 13.15 17.37 -17.62
CA GLU A 328 13.03 18.28 -16.47
C GLU A 328 12.08 19.46 -16.75
N GLU A 329 12.11 19.98 -17.98
CA GLU A 329 11.21 21.03 -18.47
C GLU A 329 9.73 20.58 -18.44
N GLN A 330 9.43 19.36 -18.92
CA GLN A 330 8.07 18.83 -18.90
C GLN A 330 7.58 18.61 -17.46
N VAL A 331 8.44 18.04 -16.61
CA VAL A 331 8.12 17.80 -15.21
C VAL A 331 7.86 19.10 -14.46
N ALA A 332 8.62 20.17 -14.73
CA ALA A 332 8.36 21.50 -14.20
C ALA A 332 7.05 22.11 -14.74
N LEU A 333 6.79 22.00 -16.05
CA LEU A 333 5.57 22.53 -16.69
C LEU A 333 4.29 21.86 -16.18
N LEU A 334 4.26 20.52 -16.12
CA LEU A 334 3.13 19.74 -15.60
C LEU A 334 2.88 20.05 -14.10
N SER A 335 3.96 20.23 -13.33
CA SER A 335 3.88 20.64 -11.92
C SER A 335 3.32 22.06 -11.77
N LEU A 336 3.68 22.97 -12.67
CA LEU A 336 3.15 24.34 -12.72
C LEU A 336 1.67 24.37 -13.13
N LEU A 337 1.24 23.57 -14.13
CA LEU A 337 -0.19 23.51 -14.49
C LEU A 337 -1.02 22.92 -13.34
N LEU A 338 -0.54 21.88 -12.66
CA LEU A 338 -1.23 21.32 -11.49
C LEU A 338 -1.37 22.35 -10.36
N LEU A 339 -0.38 23.22 -10.16
CA LEU A 339 -0.46 24.38 -9.26
C LEU A 339 -1.48 25.42 -9.73
N VAL A 340 -1.47 25.81 -11.00
CA VAL A 340 -2.45 26.76 -11.58
C VAL A 340 -3.87 26.21 -11.42
N LEU A 341 -4.11 24.93 -11.72
CA LEU A 341 -5.41 24.28 -11.55
C LEU A 341 -5.85 24.27 -10.07
N ALA A 342 -4.93 23.96 -9.15
CA ALA A 342 -5.18 24.00 -7.71
C ALA A 342 -5.54 25.41 -7.20
N ILE A 343 -4.90 26.46 -7.74
CA ILE A 343 -5.22 27.86 -7.45
C ILE A 343 -6.60 28.22 -8.01
N VAL A 344 -6.84 27.99 -9.32
CA VAL A 344 -8.07 28.39 -10.03
C VAL A 344 -9.33 27.84 -9.34
N CYS A 345 -9.41 26.54 -9.08
CA CYS A 345 -10.59 25.96 -8.43
C CYS A 345 -10.74 26.37 -6.96
N ARG A 346 -9.63 26.70 -6.27
CA ARG A 346 -9.67 27.24 -4.89
C ARG A 346 -10.20 28.69 -4.87
N VAL A 347 -9.85 29.50 -5.86
CA VAL A 347 -10.39 30.85 -6.07
C VAL A 347 -11.88 30.80 -6.44
N LEU A 348 -12.25 29.93 -7.39
CA LEU A 348 -13.64 29.76 -7.85
C LEU A 348 -14.58 29.13 -6.80
N LYS A 349 -14.03 28.57 -5.70
CA LYS A 349 -14.75 27.82 -4.65
C LYS A 349 -15.58 26.61 -5.13
N ARG A 350 -15.52 26.28 -6.42
CA ARG A 350 -16.17 25.14 -7.08
C ARG A 350 -15.12 24.04 -7.31
N GLY A 351 -15.49 22.77 -7.06
CA GLY A 351 -14.60 21.64 -7.34
C GLY A 351 -13.46 21.39 -6.34
N ALA A 352 -13.43 22.07 -5.19
CA ALA A 352 -12.43 21.84 -4.11
C ALA A 352 -12.31 20.36 -3.70
N THR A 353 -13.43 19.64 -3.63
CA THR A 353 -13.48 18.20 -3.35
C THR A 353 -13.03 17.33 -4.53
N THR A 354 -13.18 17.81 -5.78
CA THR A 354 -12.67 17.14 -6.98
C THR A 354 -11.15 17.24 -7.04
N ILE A 355 -10.57 18.42 -6.82
CA ILE A 355 -9.11 18.59 -6.79
C ILE A 355 -8.48 17.75 -5.70
N ALA A 356 -9.04 17.69 -4.49
CA ALA A 356 -8.51 16.83 -3.44
C ALA A 356 -8.62 15.31 -3.72
N GLU A 357 -9.39 14.93 -4.74
CA GLU A 357 -9.49 13.55 -5.23
C GLU A 357 -8.62 13.28 -6.48
N VAL A 358 -8.13 14.32 -7.17
CA VAL A 358 -7.27 14.23 -8.37
C VAL A 358 -5.82 14.60 -8.07
N ALA A 359 -5.56 15.66 -7.30
CA ALA A 359 -4.22 16.14 -6.96
C ALA A 359 -3.26 15.07 -6.44
N PRO A 360 -3.62 14.14 -5.53
CA PRO A 360 -2.69 13.07 -5.14
C PRO A 360 -2.45 12.03 -6.25
N VAL A 361 -3.38 11.87 -7.20
CA VAL A 361 -3.23 10.98 -8.38
C VAL A 361 -2.35 11.62 -9.45
N ALA A 362 -2.35 12.95 -9.57
CA ALA A 362 -1.48 13.69 -10.49
C ALA A 362 -0.09 13.95 -9.89
N THR A 363 -0.01 14.28 -8.60
CA THR A 363 1.27 14.57 -7.92
C THR A 363 2.15 13.33 -7.80
N ALA A 364 1.58 12.15 -7.51
CA ALA A 364 2.37 10.93 -7.33
C ALA A 364 3.25 10.57 -8.55
N PRO A 365 2.73 10.45 -9.80
CA PRO A 365 3.55 10.14 -10.96
C PRO A 365 4.53 11.29 -11.30
N LEU A 366 4.13 12.56 -11.17
CA LEU A 366 5.04 13.69 -11.39
C LEU A 366 6.20 13.70 -10.39
N LEU A 367 5.93 13.38 -9.12
CA LEU A 367 6.97 13.27 -8.09
C LEU A 367 7.88 12.07 -8.33
N ILE A 368 7.35 10.93 -8.79
CA ILE A 368 8.15 9.76 -9.18
C ILE A 368 9.06 10.12 -10.37
N ALA A 369 8.52 10.76 -11.42
CA ALA A 369 9.30 11.21 -12.57
C ALA A 369 10.42 12.16 -12.17
N ALA A 370 10.11 13.18 -11.36
CA ALA A 370 11.06 14.17 -10.89
C ALA A 370 12.15 13.57 -9.96
N THR A 371 11.79 12.55 -9.17
CA THR A 371 12.73 11.80 -8.33
C THR A 371 13.60 10.86 -9.17
N GLY A 372 13.06 10.27 -10.24
CA GLY A 372 13.82 9.48 -11.22
C GLY A 372 14.89 10.34 -11.90
N LEU A 373 14.51 11.48 -12.47
CA LEU A 373 15.43 12.47 -13.07
C LEU A 373 16.55 12.87 -12.11
N ALA A 374 16.21 13.22 -10.88
CA ALA A 374 17.14 13.60 -9.82
C ALA A 374 18.16 12.52 -9.43
N VAL A 375 17.97 11.27 -9.87
CA VAL A 375 18.85 10.12 -9.62
C VAL A 375 19.53 9.63 -10.90
N SER A 376 18.91 9.79 -12.07
CA SER A 376 19.42 9.27 -13.35
C SER A 376 20.23 10.27 -14.17
N SER A 377 20.05 11.57 -13.96
CA SER A 377 20.81 12.61 -14.68
C SER A 377 22.18 12.84 -14.05
N SER A 378 23.22 12.89 -14.89
CA SER A 378 24.61 13.13 -14.45
C SER A 378 24.90 14.58 -14.06
N ASP A 379 24.09 15.51 -14.55
CA ASP A 379 24.12 16.94 -14.25
C ASP A 379 22.65 17.44 -14.22
N PRO A 380 21.93 17.29 -13.10
CA PRO A 380 20.51 17.64 -13.01
C PRO A 380 20.34 19.17 -12.97
N ASN A 381 19.33 19.70 -13.67
CA ASN A 381 18.91 21.09 -13.47
C ASN A 381 18.13 21.19 -12.14
N HIS A 382 18.88 21.22 -11.03
CA HIS A 382 18.35 21.35 -9.69
C HIS A 382 17.38 22.54 -9.56
N GLY A 383 17.57 23.62 -10.33
CA GLY A 383 16.65 24.77 -10.35
C GLY A 383 15.24 24.40 -10.85
N LEU A 384 15.14 23.69 -11.98
CA LEU A 384 13.86 23.20 -12.50
C LEU A 384 13.23 22.17 -11.56
N LEU A 385 14.03 21.26 -11.00
CA LEU A 385 13.54 20.22 -10.08
C LEU A 385 13.05 20.82 -8.74
N VAL A 386 13.74 21.82 -8.18
CA VAL A 386 13.26 22.60 -7.02
C VAL A 386 11.93 23.28 -7.34
N ALA A 387 11.81 23.94 -8.50
CA ALA A 387 10.58 24.61 -8.92
C ALA A 387 9.40 23.63 -9.11
N ALA A 388 9.66 22.45 -9.69
CA ALA A 388 8.69 21.38 -9.84
C ALA A 388 8.21 20.87 -8.47
N GLY A 389 9.13 20.44 -7.60
CA GLY A 389 8.83 19.94 -6.27
C GLY A 389 8.09 20.95 -5.40
N ALA A 390 8.49 22.22 -5.44
CA ALA A 390 7.81 23.30 -4.73
C ALA A 390 6.38 23.53 -5.27
N SER A 391 6.18 23.48 -6.59
CA SER A 391 4.85 23.63 -7.22
C SER A 391 3.92 22.48 -6.84
N LEU A 392 4.40 21.24 -6.89
CA LEU A 392 3.68 20.04 -6.43
C LEU A 392 3.34 20.11 -4.93
N ALA A 393 4.26 20.61 -4.10
CA ALA A 393 4.07 20.77 -2.67
C ALA A 393 2.95 21.78 -2.36
N VAL A 394 2.96 22.95 -3.01
CA VAL A 394 1.92 23.97 -2.84
C VAL A 394 0.58 23.46 -3.39
N ALA A 395 0.54 22.87 -4.59
CA ALA A 395 -0.69 22.33 -5.18
C ALA A 395 -1.35 21.28 -4.26
N SER A 396 -0.56 20.33 -3.76
CA SER A 396 -1.02 19.28 -2.84
C SER A 396 -1.41 19.83 -1.47
N GLY A 397 -0.69 20.84 -0.96
CA GLY A 397 -1.00 21.52 0.30
C GLY A 397 -2.33 22.29 0.22
N LEU A 398 -2.56 23.03 -0.87
CA LEU A 398 -3.82 23.71 -1.15
C LEU A 398 -5.00 22.72 -1.27
N ALA A 399 -4.77 21.56 -1.88
CA ALA A 399 -5.76 20.48 -2.00
C ALA A 399 -6.07 19.81 -0.64
N GLY A 400 -5.06 19.57 0.20
CA GLY A 400 -5.23 19.04 1.56
C GLY A 400 -6.01 19.99 2.46
N ALA A 401 -5.60 21.26 2.49
CA ALA A 401 -6.27 22.33 3.21
C ALA A 401 -7.66 22.69 2.66
N ALA A 402 -8.05 22.20 1.48
CA ALA A 402 -9.39 22.38 0.90
C ALA A 402 -10.35 21.22 1.17
N SER A 403 -9.89 20.13 1.80
CA SER A 403 -10.63 18.86 1.84
C SER A 403 -10.60 18.08 3.15
N GLY A 404 -9.70 18.40 4.07
CA GLY A 404 -9.53 17.63 5.30
C GLY A 404 -9.18 16.16 5.01
N ARG A 405 -8.28 15.90 4.05
CA ARG A 405 -7.78 14.56 3.74
C ARG A 405 -6.28 14.43 3.96
N ARG A 406 -5.84 13.28 4.46
CA ARG A 406 -4.42 13.01 4.77
C ARG A 406 -3.54 12.86 3.53
N ALA A 407 -4.04 12.23 2.47
CA ALA A 407 -3.22 11.89 1.29
C ALA A 407 -2.62 13.12 0.57
N PRO A 408 -3.34 14.23 0.31
CA PRO A 408 -2.71 15.42 -0.26
C PRO A 408 -1.71 16.09 0.69
N VAL A 409 -1.91 16.02 2.01
CA VAL A 409 -0.93 16.53 3.00
C VAL A 409 0.36 15.71 2.97
N ALA A 410 0.26 14.38 2.83
CA ALA A 410 1.43 13.52 2.66
C ALA A 410 2.16 13.78 1.33
N MET A 411 1.43 13.93 0.22
CA MET A 411 2.01 14.29 -1.08
C MET A 411 2.67 15.67 -1.05
N ALA A 412 2.11 16.64 -0.33
CA ALA A 412 2.73 17.94 -0.12
C ALA A 412 4.06 17.84 0.63
N ALA A 413 4.12 17.02 1.69
CA ALA A 413 5.34 16.80 2.47
C ALA A 413 6.42 16.05 1.66
N LEU A 414 6.04 15.06 0.85
CA LEU A 414 6.97 14.34 -0.03
C LEU A 414 7.51 15.23 -1.16
N ALA A 415 6.67 16.06 -1.78
CA ALA A 415 7.10 17.02 -2.78
C ALA A 415 8.00 18.13 -2.20
N ALA A 416 7.70 18.60 -0.98
CA ALA A 416 8.58 19.53 -0.26
C ALA A 416 9.93 18.87 0.14
N CYS A 417 9.93 17.58 0.46
CA CYS A 417 11.15 16.80 0.71
C CYS A 417 12.02 16.72 -0.55
N MET A 418 11.42 16.45 -1.71
CA MET A 418 12.13 16.47 -3.01
C MET A 418 12.72 17.86 -3.28
N ALA A 419 11.92 18.93 -3.17
CA ALA A 419 12.42 20.29 -3.39
C ALA A 419 13.55 20.66 -2.41
N THR A 420 13.46 20.23 -1.15
CA THR A 420 14.51 20.47 -0.16
C THR A 420 15.79 19.67 -0.48
N TRP A 421 15.67 18.42 -0.92
CA TRP A 421 16.82 17.63 -1.39
C TRP A 421 17.52 18.32 -2.55
N GLN A 422 16.79 18.73 -3.59
CA GLN A 422 17.38 19.38 -4.76
C GLN A 422 18.01 20.75 -4.40
N SER A 423 17.44 21.49 -3.44
CA SER A 423 18.07 22.68 -2.87
C SER A 423 19.38 22.36 -2.11
N LEU A 424 19.47 21.25 -1.38
CA LEU A 424 20.70 20.84 -0.70
C LEU A 424 21.78 20.40 -1.71
N CYS A 425 21.42 19.70 -2.79
CA CYS A 425 22.34 19.36 -3.89
C CYS A 425 22.88 20.62 -4.59
N TRP A 426 22.02 21.61 -4.87
CA TRP A 426 22.42 22.91 -5.43
C TRP A 426 23.37 23.70 -4.49
N LEU A 427 23.28 23.48 -3.18
CA LEU A 427 24.22 24.00 -2.17
C LEU A 427 25.47 23.12 -1.97
N GLY A 428 25.73 22.15 -2.86
CA GLY A 428 26.90 21.26 -2.84
C GLY A 428 26.82 20.09 -1.85
N MET A 429 25.76 19.96 -1.06
CA MET A 429 25.57 18.85 -0.11
C MET A 429 24.97 17.63 -0.83
N THR A 430 25.74 16.93 -1.65
CA THR A 430 25.22 15.82 -2.47
C THR A 430 25.03 14.52 -1.70
N THR A 431 26.07 14.03 -1.00
CA THR A 431 26.18 12.66 -0.46
C THR A 431 25.02 12.20 0.42
N TYR A 432 24.42 13.12 1.20
CA TYR A 432 23.42 12.79 2.23
C TYR A 432 22.13 13.63 2.17
N ALA A 433 21.95 14.47 1.14
CA ALA A 433 20.79 15.36 1.02
C ALA A 433 19.41 14.68 1.10
N PRO A 434 19.14 13.48 0.54
CA PRO A 434 17.81 12.88 0.62
C PRO A 434 17.37 12.64 2.08
N LEU A 435 18.29 12.13 2.90
CA LEU A 435 18.05 11.83 4.32
C LEU A 435 17.93 13.12 5.14
N LEU A 436 18.79 14.11 4.90
CA LEU A 436 18.74 15.39 5.60
C LEU A 436 17.48 16.18 5.25
N ALA A 437 17.09 16.23 3.97
CA ALA A 437 15.85 16.86 3.51
C ALA A 437 14.60 16.23 4.14
N ALA A 438 14.53 14.91 4.20
CA ALA A 438 13.42 14.20 4.83
C ALA A 438 13.34 14.50 6.35
N SER A 439 14.48 14.57 7.06
CA SER A 439 14.52 15.01 8.46
C SER A 439 14.06 16.47 8.62
N LEU A 440 14.58 17.40 7.81
CA LEU A 440 14.26 18.82 7.88
C LEU A 440 12.77 19.09 7.58
N VAL A 441 12.23 18.52 6.51
CA VAL A 441 10.82 18.70 6.14
C VAL A 441 9.89 18.00 7.12
N GLY A 442 10.25 16.81 7.62
CA GLY A 442 9.49 16.13 8.66
C GLY A 442 9.36 16.97 9.94
N ALA A 443 10.47 17.57 10.40
CA ALA A 443 10.48 18.50 11.52
C ALA A 443 9.67 19.79 11.22
N ALA A 444 9.85 20.39 10.04
CA ALA A 444 9.14 21.60 9.63
C ALA A 444 7.61 21.40 9.57
N VAL A 445 7.13 20.24 9.10
CA VAL A 445 5.70 19.89 9.11
C VAL A 445 5.15 19.79 10.53
N LEU A 446 5.88 19.13 11.45
CA LEU A 446 5.47 19.07 12.86
C LEU A 446 5.47 20.44 13.53
N ALA A 447 6.47 21.29 13.24
CA ALA A 447 6.59 22.65 13.77
C ALA A 447 5.50 23.59 13.24
N ALA A 448 5.22 23.59 11.93
CA ALA A 448 4.16 24.39 11.32
C ALA A 448 2.77 24.05 11.89
N ARG A 449 2.52 22.76 12.15
CA ARG A 449 1.32 22.31 12.87
C ARG A 449 1.35 22.70 14.36
N GLY A 450 2.50 22.63 15.03
CA GLY A 450 2.69 23.10 16.40
C GLY A 450 2.32 24.58 16.57
N MET A 451 2.74 25.42 15.63
CA MET A 451 2.39 26.85 15.50
C MET A 451 0.94 27.10 15.04
N GLY A 452 0.12 26.06 14.86
CA GLY A 452 -1.29 26.20 14.50
C GLY A 452 -1.58 26.61 13.05
N VAL A 453 -0.56 26.70 12.17
CA VAL A 453 -0.72 27.09 10.75
C VAL A 453 -1.73 26.19 10.03
N MET A 454 -1.76 24.90 10.40
CA MET A 454 -2.61 23.87 9.78
C MET A 454 -4.02 23.76 10.37
N SER A 455 -4.33 24.49 11.46
CA SER A 455 -5.66 24.48 12.10
C SER A 455 -6.80 24.84 11.14
N ARG A 456 -6.54 25.72 10.18
CA ARG A 456 -7.44 26.12 9.09
C ARG A 456 -7.87 24.95 8.17
N GLY A 457 -7.14 23.83 8.18
CA GLY A 457 -7.49 22.61 7.44
C GLY A 457 -8.35 21.61 8.24
N GLY A 458 -8.67 21.91 9.50
CA GLY A 458 -9.40 21.04 10.40
C GLY A 458 -8.59 19.85 10.92
N GLU A 459 -9.16 19.11 11.86
CA GLU A 459 -8.46 18.06 12.62
C GLU A 459 -7.83 16.98 11.75
N VAL A 460 -8.44 16.62 10.61
CA VAL A 460 -7.91 15.58 9.71
C VAL A 460 -6.64 16.06 8.99
N ALA A 461 -6.48 17.36 8.75
CA ALA A 461 -5.24 17.93 8.24
C ALA A 461 -4.13 17.92 9.32
N GLU A 462 -4.46 18.25 10.58
CA GLU A 462 -3.51 18.14 11.70
C GLU A 462 -3.05 16.69 11.95
N ARG A 463 -4.00 15.74 11.96
CA ARG A 463 -3.71 14.29 12.04
C ARG A 463 -2.90 13.79 10.84
N GLY A 464 -3.12 14.38 9.66
CA GLY A 464 -2.33 14.10 8.44
C GLY A 464 -0.90 14.63 8.53
N ALA A 465 -0.70 15.81 9.12
CA ALA A 465 0.61 16.42 9.34
C ALA A 465 1.43 15.69 10.42
N ASP A 466 0.81 15.28 11.53
CA ASP A 466 1.45 14.41 12.54
C ASP A 466 1.98 13.13 11.89
N TRP A 467 1.16 12.48 11.05
CA TRP A 467 1.52 11.24 10.37
C TRP A 467 2.63 11.46 9.32
N ALA A 468 2.49 12.44 8.43
CA ALA A 468 3.46 12.69 7.36
C ALA A 468 4.81 13.18 7.90
N GLY A 469 4.81 14.12 8.85
CA GLY A 469 6.03 14.63 9.47
C GLY A 469 6.74 13.56 10.31
N GLY A 470 5.99 12.78 11.09
CA GLY A 470 6.53 11.64 11.84
C GLY A 470 7.07 10.52 10.94
N ALA A 471 6.39 10.20 9.83
CA ALA A 471 6.83 9.19 8.88
C ALA A 471 8.12 9.62 8.14
N LEU A 472 8.23 10.88 7.72
CA LEU A 472 9.45 11.42 7.13
C LEU A 472 10.64 11.37 8.09
N LEU A 473 10.46 11.81 9.35
CA LEU A 473 11.50 11.73 10.38
C LEU A 473 11.94 10.27 10.64
N MET A 474 10.99 9.34 10.75
CA MET A 474 11.28 7.92 10.96
C MET A 474 12.01 7.29 9.77
N LEU A 475 11.55 7.52 8.54
CA LEU A 475 12.19 6.97 7.34
C LEU A 475 13.60 7.55 7.16
N ALA A 476 13.76 8.86 7.34
CA ALA A 476 15.05 9.53 7.29
C ALA A 476 16.03 9.03 8.35
N GLY A 477 15.57 8.85 9.59
CA GLY A 477 16.44 8.47 10.69
C GLY A 477 16.77 6.97 10.73
N VAL A 478 15.81 6.10 10.43
CA VAL A 478 16.07 4.66 10.29
C VAL A 478 16.95 4.41 9.06
N GLY A 479 16.68 5.07 7.93
CA GLY A 479 17.53 5.01 6.73
C GLY A 479 18.96 5.51 7.01
N GLY A 480 19.09 6.60 7.77
CA GLY A 480 20.39 7.12 8.22
C GLY A 480 21.15 6.14 9.11
N VAL A 481 20.49 5.56 10.11
CA VAL A 481 21.10 4.55 11.00
C VAL A 481 21.53 3.30 10.21
N LEU A 482 20.69 2.81 9.28
CA LEU A 482 21.03 1.66 8.43
C LEU A 482 22.21 1.96 7.48
N LEU A 483 22.24 3.15 6.86
CA LEU A 483 23.35 3.60 6.02
C LEU A 483 24.66 3.67 6.84
N ALA A 484 24.59 4.24 8.04
CA ALA A 484 25.74 4.40 8.92
C ALA A 484 26.27 3.04 9.42
N LEU A 485 25.39 2.11 9.81
CA LEU A 485 25.76 0.74 10.16
C LEU A 485 26.32 -0.03 8.95
N GLY A 486 25.79 0.19 7.74
CA GLY A 486 26.32 -0.39 6.51
C GLY A 486 27.76 0.05 6.22
N ARG A 487 28.03 1.37 6.25
CA ARG A 487 29.39 1.90 6.08
C ARG A 487 30.33 1.48 7.22
N LEU A 488 29.83 1.38 8.45
CA LEU A 488 30.56 0.86 9.61
C LEU A 488 31.02 -0.59 9.40
N LEU A 489 30.18 -1.45 8.82
CA LEU A 489 30.49 -2.85 8.52
C LEU A 489 31.51 -3.01 7.38
N VAL A 490 31.52 -2.11 6.39
CA VAL A 490 32.50 -2.11 5.27
C VAL A 490 33.82 -1.41 5.66
N GLY A 491 33.82 -0.60 6.72
CA GLY A 491 34.96 0.21 7.15
C GLY A 491 35.06 1.60 6.48
N GLU A 492 34.18 1.90 5.52
CA GLU A 492 34.11 3.15 4.76
C GLU A 492 33.45 4.29 5.57
N THR A 493 33.98 4.56 6.77
CA THR A 493 33.44 5.60 7.65
C THR A 493 34.14 6.94 7.45
N GLN A 494 33.38 8.03 7.62
CA GLN A 494 33.82 9.40 7.34
C GLN A 494 33.20 10.36 8.38
N TRP A 495 33.85 11.50 8.63
CA TRP A 495 33.35 12.48 9.61
C TRP A 495 31.98 13.06 9.21
N ASP A 496 31.72 13.24 7.92
CA ASP A 496 30.44 13.74 7.40
C ASP A 496 29.26 12.80 7.74
N LEU A 497 29.51 11.48 7.81
CA LEU A 497 28.53 10.49 8.23
C LEU A 497 28.21 10.60 9.73
N ALA A 498 29.22 10.84 10.57
CA ALA A 498 29.01 11.11 11.99
C ALA A 498 28.28 12.46 12.20
N GLY A 499 28.63 13.48 11.40
CA GLY A 499 27.95 14.77 11.35
C GLY A 499 26.48 14.65 10.95
N LEU A 500 26.16 13.84 9.94
CA LEU A 500 24.79 13.52 9.55
C LEU A 500 24.01 12.86 10.70
N MET A 501 24.57 11.84 11.35
CA MET A 501 23.89 11.15 12.46
C MET A 501 23.63 12.10 13.63
N ALA A 502 24.60 12.95 13.98
CA ALA A 502 24.44 13.97 15.02
C ALA A 502 23.38 15.02 14.63
N ALA A 503 23.39 15.51 13.39
CA ALA A 503 22.42 16.49 12.90
C ALA A 503 21.00 15.92 12.86
N GLN A 504 20.80 14.70 12.33
CA GLN A 504 19.49 14.06 12.34
C GLN A 504 19.02 13.75 13.76
N GLY A 505 19.91 13.33 14.67
CA GLY A 505 19.60 13.12 16.09
C GLY A 505 19.15 14.40 16.79
N ALA A 506 19.79 15.54 16.49
CA ALA A 506 19.37 16.86 16.98
C ALA A 506 18.00 17.28 16.41
N ILE A 507 17.76 17.06 15.12
CA ILE A 507 16.47 17.35 14.46
C ILE A 507 15.35 16.48 15.04
N ALA A 508 15.60 15.18 15.26
CA ALA A 508 14.65 14.28 15.91
C ALA A 508 14.38 14.68 17.36
N GLY A 509 15.41 15.04 18.12
CA GLY A 509 15.30 15.54 19.49
C GLY A 509 14.48 16.84 19.59
N ALA A 510 14.73 17.82 18.71
CA ALA A 510 13.92 19.04 18.62
C ALA A 510 12.46 18.72 18.26
N SER A 511 12.23 17.74 17.39
CA SER A 511 10.88 17.30 16.98
C SER A 511 10.07 16.66 18.12
N VAL A 512 10.71 16.16 19.20
CA VAL A 512 10.03 15.72 20.44
C VAL A 512 9.32 16.89 21.15
N LEU A 513 9.70 18.14 20.88
CA LEU A 513 9.01 19.33 21.40
C LEU A 513 7.79 19.72 20.52
N ALA A 514 7.87 19.52 19.20
CA ALA A 514 6.80 19.85 18.25
C ALA A 514 5.70 18.77 18.11
N ALA A 515 6.01 17.52 18.48
CA ALA A 515 5.05 16.42 18.47
C ALA A 515 4.09 16.50 19.68
N ARG A 516 2.79 16.74 19.44
CA ARG A 516 1.75 16.69 20.50
C ARG A 516 1.46 15.27 21.00
N GLN A 517 1.55 14.25 20.13
CA GLN A 517 1.15 12.88 20.48
C GLN A 517 2.19 12.16 21.36
N PRO A 518 1.83 11.63 22.55
CA PRO A 518 2.79 11.03 23.48
C PRO A 518 3.37 9.68 23.01
N SER A 519 2.77 9.06 21.99
CA SER A 519 3.36 7.95 21.22
C SER A 519 4.51 8.46 20.35
N LEU A 520 4.23 9.41 19.45
CA LEU A 520 5.22 9.99 18.53
C LEU A 520 6.40 10.65 19.27
N ARG A 521 6.15 11.33 20.41
CA ARG A 521 7.22 11.89 21.27
C ARG A 521 8.19 10.81 21.78
N ARG A 522 7.67 9.65 22.20
CA ARG A 522 8.51 8.53 22.64
C ARG A 522 9.31 7.93 21.49
N VAL A 523 8.65 7.71 20.36
CA VAL A 523 9.26 7.16 19.13
C VAL A 523 10.39 8.05 18.59
N LEU A 524 10.15 9.36 18.47
CA LEU A 524 11.18 10.33 18.05
C LEU A 524 12.30 10.48 19.10
N GLY A 525 11.99 10.35 20.39
CA GLY A 525 12.99 10.32 21.46
C GLY A 525 13.90 9.10 21.38
N SER A 526 13.35 7.91 21.14
CA SER A 526 14.15 6.70 20.90
C SER A 526 14.95 6.79 19.60
N LEU A 527 14.40 7.37 18.54
CA LEU A 527 15.12 7.57 17.28
C LEU A 527 16.33 8.49 17.47
N ALA A 528 16.15 9.64 18.13
CA ALA A 528 17.22 10.57 18.45
C ALA A 528 18.32 9.90 19.31
N ALA A 529 17.94 9.10 20.30
CA ALA A 529 18.89 8.37 21.13
C ALA A 529 19.69 7.33 20.32
N VAL A 530 19.03 6.55 19.46
CA VAL A 530 19.70 5.60 18.57
C VAL A 530 20.65 6.32 17.60
N GLN A 531 20.23 7.44 17.01
CA GLN A 531 21.09 8.24 16.11
C GLN A 531 22.32 8.81 16.83
N VAL A 532 22.21 9.24 18.09
CA VAL A 532 23.37 9.66 18.90
C VAL A 532 24.30 8.47 19.19
N VAL A 533 23.76 7.28 19.47
CA VAL A 533 24.58 6.06 19.61
C VAL A 533 25.26 5.71 18.28
N THR A 534 24.57 5.77 17.15
CA THR A 534 25.16 5.50 15.83
C THR A 534 26.21 6.55 15.44
N ALA A 535 26.00 7.84 15.78
CA ALA A 535 27.03 8.87 15.63
C ALA A 535 28.29 8.53 16.45
N ALA A 536 28.11 8.09 17.69
CA ALA A 536 29.21 7.64 18.55
C ALA A 536 29.90 6.37 18.02
N LEU A 537 29.16 5.43 17.42
CA LEU A 537 29.74 4.24 16.77
C LEU A 537 30.60 4.62 15.55
N VAL A 538 30.14 5.55 14.70
CA VAL A 538 30.93 6.06 13.56
C VAL A 538 32.13 6.89 14.02
N ALA A 539 31.99 7.74 15.04
CA ALA A 539 33.14 8.43 15.62
C ALA A 539 34.16 7.45 16.25
N ASN A 540 33.68 6.35 16.83
CA ASN A 540 34.50 5.28 17.39
C ASN A 540 35.11 4.36 16.31
N SER A 541 34.53 4.26 15.12
CA SER A 541 35.18 3.56 13.99
C SER A 541 36.34 4.36 13.40
N LEU A 542 36.24 5.70 13.44
CA LEU A 542 37.30 6.65 13.14
C LEU A 542 38.37 6.78 14.25
N SER A 543 38.20 6.08 15.38
CA SER A 543 39.19 5.99 16.45
C SER A 543 40.36 5.05 16.10
N LEU A 544 41.48 5.18 16.81
CA LEU A 544 42.70 4.39 16.63
C LEU A 544 42.83 3.19 17.61
N LEU A 545 41.82 2.95 18.45
CA LEU A 545 41.77 1.80 19.37
C LEU A 545 41.59 0.47 18.61
N ASP A 546 41.90 -0.68 19.22
CA ASP A 546 41.60 -1.99 18.61
C ASP A 546 40.09 -2.36 18.71
N GLY A 547 39.62 -3.31 17.89
CA GLY A 547 38.23 -3.77 17.84
C GLY A 547 37.69 -4.30 19.18
N TRP A 548 38.49 -5.05 19.94
CA TRP A 548 38.11 -5.52 21.28
C TRP A 548 37.95 -4.36 22.26
N GLN A 549 38.90 -3.41 22.19
CA GLN A 549 38.95 -2.21 23.03
C GLN A 549 37.74 -1.30 22.80
N ARG A 550 37.33 -1.15 21.53
CA ARG A 550 36.11 -0.45 21.12
C ARG A 550 34.86 -1.11 21.71
N ALA A 551 34.77 -2.44 21.66
CA ALA A 551 33.60 -3.18 22.16
C ALA A 551 33.42 -3.03 23.67
N GLU A 552 34.49 -3.17 24.45
CA GLU A 552 34.45 -3.05 25.91
C GLU A 552 33.96 -1.68 26.37
N LEU A 553 34.52 -0.60 25.80
CA LEU A 553 34.11 0.77 26.11
C LEU A 553 32.64 1.01 25.81
N LEU A 554 32.15 0.52 24.67
CA LEU A 554 30.74 0.66 24.26
C LEU A 554 29.79 -0.09 25.19
N ILE A 555 30.13 -1.32 25.59
CA ILE A 555 29.31 -2.13 26.50
C ILE A 555 29.29 -1.50 27.90
N THR A 556 30.44 -1.07 28.40
CA THR A 556 30.57 -0.41 29.71
C THR A 556 29.77 0.90 29.75
N ALA A 557 29.92 1.76 28.73
CA ALA A 557 29.17 3.01 28.63
C ALA A 557 27.66 2.78 28.50
N SER A 558 27.24 1.76 27.74
CA SER A 558 25.82 1.39 27.60
C SER A 558 25.23 0.90 28.93
N GLY A 559 25.99 0.11 29.69
CA GLY A 559 25.60 -0.34 31.02
C GLY A 559 25.41 0.81 32.00
N LEU A 560 26.39 1.74 32.06
CA LEU A 560 26.31 2.94 32.90
C LEU A 560 25.14 3.86 32.50
N ALA A 561 24.86 4.00 31.20
CA ALA A 561 23.70 4.77 30.72
C ALA A 561 22.36 4.13 31.14
N LEU A 562 22.25 2.80 31.11
CA LEU A 562 21.07 2.08 31.60
C LEU A 562 20.88 2.19 33.12
N VAL A 563 21.96 2.11 33.91
CA VAL A 563 21.89 2.36 35.36
C VAL A 563 21.49 3.81 35.65
N GLY A 564 22.03 4.77 34.90
CA GLY A 564 21.64 6.18 34.99
C GLY A 564 20.15 6.41 34.67
N SER A 565 19.62 5.77 33.63
CA SER A 565 18.20 5.87 33.27
C SER A 565 17.30 5.21 34.34
N ALA A 566 17.72 4.07 34.89
CA ALA A 566 17.04 3.38 35.99
C ALA A 566 16.99 4.24 37.27
N LEU A 567 18.08 4.90 37.65
CA LEU A 567 18.11 5.85 38.78
C LEU A 567 17.15 7.03 38.59
N VAL A 568 16.95 7.51 37.36
CA VAL A 568 15.95 8.56 37.05
C VAL A 568 14.52 8.01 37.08
N GLY A 569 14.29 6.80 36.56
CA GLY A 569 13.00 6.10 36.65
C GLY A 569 12.59 5.89 38.11
N TRP A 570 13.46 5.28 38.91
CA TRP A 570 13.28 5.01 40.33
C TRP A 570 12.96 6.26 41.17
N ARG A 571 13.55 7.41 40.84
CA ARG A 571 13.19 8.69 41.47
C ARG A 571 11.78 9.15 41.15
N ARG A 572 11.23 8.80 39.97
CA ARG A 572 9.84 9.12 39.56
C ARG A 572 8.83 8.14 40.15
N GLU A 573 9.18 6.87 40.28
CA GLU A 573 8.33 5.84 40.93
C GLU A 573 7.95 6.18 42.37
N ARG A 574 8.80 6.94 43.10
CA ARG A 574 8.50 7.46 44.45
C ARG A 574 7.23 8.33 44.51
N SER A 575 6.67 8.74 43.38
CA SER A 575 5.44 9.53 43.27
C SER A 575 4.35 8.84 42.45
N GLY A 576 4.46 7.53 42.18
CA GLY A 576 3.54 6.83 41.30
C GLY A 576 3.56 5.31 41.45
N ALA A 577 3.13 4.60 40.40
CA ALA A 577 3.18 3.15 40.34
C ALA A 577 4.61 2.64 40.04
N HIS A 578 4.89 1.43 40.51
CA HIS A 578 6.08 0.64 40.22
C HIS A 578 6.12 0.25 38.73
N ASP A 579 7.22 0.54 38.04
CA ASP A 579 7.49 0.22 36.64
C ASP A 579 8.61 -0.83 36.54
N PRO A 580 8.30 -2.08 36.17
CA PRO A 580 9.30 -3.16 36.14
C PRO A 580 10.43 -2.93 35.12
N TRP A 581 10.28 -2.00 34.16
CA TRP A 581 11.37 -1.63 33.25
C TRP A 581 12.54 -0.96 33.97
N VAL A 582 12.30 -0.29 35.10
CA VAL A 582 13.36 0.28 35.95
C VAL A 582 14.30 -0.82 36.45
N ASP A 583 13.76 -1.99 36.79
CA ASP A 583 14.52 -3.12 37.34
C ASP A 583 15.30 -3.87 36.27
N VAL A 584 14.69 -4.03 35.10
CA VAL A 584 15.39 -4.54 33.91
C VAL A 584 16.55 -3.62 33.55
N CYS A 585 16.36 -2.30 33.57
CA CYS A 585 17.44 -1.34 33.31
C CYS A 585 18.53 -1.37 34.39
N PHE A 586 18.18 -1.51 35.68
CA PHE A 586 19.17 -1.72 36.74
C PHE A 586 19.94 -3.04 36.54
N ALA A 587 19.25 -4.15 36.26
CA ALA A 587 19.85 -5.47 36.17
C ALA A 587 20.74 -5.64 34.94
N VAL A 588 20.21 -5.32 33.75
CA VAL A 588 20.97 -5.36 32.49
C VAL A 588 22.07 -4.29 32.51
N GLY A 589 21.76 -3.07 32.96
CA GLY A 589 22.74 -1.99 33.02
C GLY A 589 23.94 -2.31 33.90
N SER A 590 23.70 -2.84 35.11
CA SER A 590 24.78 -3.20 36.03
C SER A 590 25.59 -4.39 35.54
N LEU A 591 24.95 -5.36 34.87
CA LEU A 591 25.64 -6.49 34.26
C LEU A 591 26.53 -6.08 33.09
N LEU A 592 26.05 -5.20 32.19
CA LEU A 592 26.86 -4.70 31.07
C LEU A 592 28.00 -3.80 31.56
N ALA A 593 27.75 -2.97 32.58
CA ALA A 593 28.78 -2.13 33.19
C ALA A 593 29.86 -2.94 33.93
N SER A 594 29.57 -4.15 34.41
CA SER A 594 30.54 -4.99 35.12
C SER A 594 31.22 -6.05 34.26
N LEU A 595 30.47 -6.74 33.40
CA LEU A 595 30.94 -7.96 32.73
C LEU A 595 32.02 -7.69 31.68
N ALA A 596 31.83 -6.67 30.84
CA ALA A 596 32.79 -6.38 29.76
C ALA A 596 34.17 -5.92 30.28
N PRO A 597 34.30 -4.94 31.19
CA PRO A 597 35.62 -4.52 31.66
C PRO A 597 36.25 -5.56 32.59
N VAL A 598 35.47 -6.43 33.24
CA VAL A 598 36.03 -7.65 33.85
C VAL A 598 36.58 -8.58 32.79
N ALA A 599 35.86 -8.88 31.70
CA ALA A 599 36.39 -9.73 30.64
C ALA A 599 37.70 -9.19 30.04
N GLY A 600 37.78 -7.88 29.77
CA GLY A 600 39.00 -7.20 29.32
C GLY A 600 40.15 -7.27 30.34
N LEU A 601 39.86 -7.11 31.63
CA LEU A 601 40.84 -7.33 32.70
C LEU A 601 41.38 -8.77 32.73
N LEU A 602 40.53 -9.78 32.47
CA LEU A 602 40.95 -11.18 32.48
C LEU A 602 41.84 -11.49 31.27
N ASP A 603 41.46 -10.95 30.11
CA ASP A 603 42.22 -11.02 28.86
C ASP A 603 43.62 -10.38 29.01
N VAL A 604 43.69 -9.15 29.51
CA VAL A 604 44.94 -8.42 29.79
C VAL A 604 45.82 -9.06 30.87
N ARG A 605 45.27 -9.98 31.69
CA ARG A 605 46.02 -10.70 32.75
C ARG A 605 46.47 -12.10 32.38
N PHE A 606 45.76 -12.81 31.49
CA PHE A 606 46.08 -14.19 31.11
C PHE A 606 46.56 -14.37 29.66
N PHE A 607 46.22 -13.45 28.76
CA PHE A 607 46.35 -13.67 27.31
C PHE A 607 47.00 -12.51 26.54
N GLY A 608 46.90 -11.25 26.99
CA GLY A 608 47.21 -10.07 26.17
C GLY A 608 48.28 -9.09 26.70
N ASP A 609 49.22 -8.71 25.83
CA ASP A 609 50.14 -7.60 26.06
C ASP A 609 49.54 -6.24 25.62
N ALA A 610 48.98 -5.51 26.58
CA ALA A 610 48.28 -4.24 26.34
C ALA A 610 49.14 -3.00 26.63
N PHE A 611 48.94 -1.93 25.84
CA PHE A 611 49.62 -0.65 26.04
C PHE A 611 49.21 0.04 27.35
N TRP A 612 50.12 0.85 27.93
CA TRP A 612 49.99 1.35 29.31
C TRP A 612 48.65 2.00 29.65
N ALA A 613 48.18 2.95 28.83
CA ALA A 613 46.91 3.65 29.11
C ALA A 613 45.68 2.73 28.98
N TRP A 614 45.75 1.66 28.18
CA TRP A 614 44.73 0.63 28.11
C TRP A 614 44.73 -0.26 29.37
N ARG A 615 45.89 -0.77 29.76
CA ARG A 615 46.05 -1.56 30.99
C ARG A 615 45.62 -0.76 32.25
N MET A 616 45.94 0.53 32.31
CA MET A 616 45.50 1.44 33.37
C MET A 616 43.97 1.66 33.37
N LEU A 617 43.33 1.75 32.20
CA LEU A 617 41.87 1.86 32.07
C LEU A 617 41.16 0.65 32.70
N HIS A 618 41.71 -0.55 32.59
CA HIS A 618 41.10 -1.76 33.17
C HIS A 618 41.30 -1.84 34.68
N GLU A 619 42.55 -1.77 35.14
CA GLU A 619 42.88 -1.91 36.56
C GLU A 619 42.22 -0.80 37.41
N THR A 620 42.09 0.43 36.88
CA THR A 620 41.38 1.52 37.58
C THR A 620 39.87 1.57 37.27
N GLY A 621 39.45 1.30 36.03
CA GLY A 621 38.06 1.37 35.60
C GLY A 621 37.20 0.25 36.17
N VAL A 622 37.71 -0.98 36.24
CA VAL A 622 36.98 -2.11 36.86
C VAL A 622 36.71 -1.81 38.34
N LEU A 623 37.73 -1.31 39.05
CA LEU A 623 37.61 -0.95 40.46
C LEU A 623 36.63 0.20 40.67
N ALA A 624 36.72 1.27 39.87
CA ALA A 624 35.85 2.43 39.97
C ALA A 624 34.37 2.11 39.65
N VAL A 625 34.11 1.35 38.58
CA VAL A 625 32.74 0.95 38.21
C VAL A 625 32.17 -0.06 39.21
N GLY A 626 32.96 -1.04 39.68
CA GLY A 626 32.52 -2.02 40.68
C GLY A 626 32.10 -1.36 42.00
N LEU A 627 32.91 -0.43 42.51
CA LEU A 627 32.58 0.36 43.70
C LEU A 627 31.37 1.28 43.46
N GLY A 628 31.27 1.91 42.29
CA GLY A 628 30.14 2.77 41.92
C GLY A 628 28.79 2.03 41.87
N LEU A 629 28.75 0.85 41.23
CA LEU A 629 27.57 -0.01 41.17
C LEU A 629 27.17 -0.52 42.56
N LEU A 630 28.15 -0.95 43.37
CA LEU A 630 27.93 -1.44 44.73
C LEU A 630 27.32 -0.34 45.62
N ALA A 631 27.89 0.88 45.58
CA ALA A 631 27.38 2.03 46.33
C ALA A 631 25.97 2.44 45.87
N ALA A 632 25.73 2.52 44.55
CA ALA A 632 24.41 2.85 44.00
C ALA A 632 23.34 1.83 44.42
N GLY A 633 23.69 0.54 44.44
CA GLY A 633 22.79 -0.54 44.84
C GLY A 633 22.42 -0.54 46.32
N VAL A 634 23.41 -0.35 47.20
CA VAL A 634 23.19 -0.23 48.65
C VAL A 634 22.33 0.99 48.98
N LEU A 635 22.60 2.15 48.38
CA LEU A 635 21.84 3.38 48.59
C LEU A 635 20.40 3.31 48.03
N SER A 636 20.18 2.54 46.96
CA SER A 636 18.87 2.40 46.30
C SER A 636 18.06 1.18 46.78
N ARG A 637 18.68 0.28 47.56
CA ARG A 637 18.17 -1.04 47.97
C ARG A 637 17.78 -1.96 46.80
N VAL A 638 18.54 -1.90 45.70
CA VAL A 638 18.30 -2.72 44.50
C VAL A 638 19.27 -3.91 44.47
N ARG A 639 18.72 -5.13 44.32
CA ARG A 639 19.50 -6.38 44.30
C ARG A 639 20.64 -6.36 43.28
N SER A 640 20.30 -6.06 42.03
CA SER A 640 21.16 -6.35 40.88
C SER A 640 22.42 -5.48 40.79
N THR A 641 22.30 -4.16 40.98
CA THR A 641 23.43 -3.22 41.18
C THR A 641 24.41 -3.69 42.27
N THR A 642 23.86 -4.18 43.38
CA THR A 642 24.66 -4.61 44.54
C THR A 642 25.42 -5.89 44.24
N PHE A 643 24.76 -6.91 43.68
CA PHE A 643 25.40 -8.17 43.30
C PHE A 643 26.38 -8.01 42.14
N ALA A 644 26.09 -7.15 41.16
CA ALA A 644 26.99 -6.87 40.04
C ALA A 644 28.29 -6.22 40.53
N GLY A 645 28.22 -5.16 41.35
CA GLY A 645 29.40 -4.51 41.92
C GLY A 645 30.22 -5.42 42.82
N ALA A 646 29.58 -6.25 43.66
CA ALA A 646 30.28 -7.22 44.50
C ALA A 646 30.92 -8.35 43.68
N GLY A 647 30.22 -8.90 42.70
CA GLY A 647 30.71 -9.96 41.81
C GLY A 647 31.87 -9.48 40.93
N MET A 648 31.82 -8.23 40.45
CA MET A 648 32.90 -7.57 39.71
C MET A 648 34.21 -7.55 40.51
N LEU A 649 34.14 -7.11 41.77
CA LEU A 649 35.28 -7.09 42.69
C LEU A 649 35.76 -8.51 43.05
N ALA A 650 34.85 -9.48 43.16
CA ALA A 650 35.20 -10.88 43.41
C ALA A 650 35.90 -11.54 42.20
N VAL A 651 35.44 -11.30 40.97
CA VAL A 651 36.08 -11.86 39.76
C VAL A 651 37.42 -11.19 39.49
N TYR A 652 37.58 -9.88 39.75
CA TYR A 652 38.90 -9.21 39.76
C TYR A 652 39.93 -9.90 40.68
N VAL A 653 39.48 -10.62 41.72
CA VAL A 653 40.32 -11.41 42.63
C VAL A 653 40.46 -12.87 42.20
N VAL A 654 39.38 -13.52 41.74
CA VAL A 654 39.37 -14.94 41.32
C VAL A 654 40.06 -15.16 39.97
N SER A 655 40.12 -14.14 39.12
CA SER A 655 40.80 -14.17 37.82
C SER A 655 42.34 -14.08 37.91
N LEU A 656 42.90 -14.69 38.95
CA LEU A 656 44.33 -14.82 39.19
C LEU A 656 44.73 -16.33 39.23
N VAL A 657 43.95 -17.24 38.57
CA VAL A 657 43.98 -18.72 38.76
C VAL A 657 44.11 -19.68 37.51
N GLY A 658 43.16 -19.87 36.57
CA GLY A 658 43.17 -21.05 35.66
C GLY A 658 42.30 -21.09 34.36
N LEU A 659 42.58 -22.03 33.42
CA LEU A 659 42.41 -21.87 31.94
C LEU A 659 42.17 -23.19 31.06
N ILE A 660 40.96 -23.56 30.49
CA ILE A 660 40.65 -24.72 29.51
C ILE A 660 39.20 -24.78 28.80
N HIS A 661 38.96 -25.43 27.59
CA HIS A 661 37.76 -26.26 27.06
C HIS A 661 37.41 -26.35 25.48
N VAL A 662 36.48 -27.26 25.00
CA VAL A 662 35.98 -27.62 23.57
C VAL A 662 34.62 -28.47 23.56
N PRO A 663 33.90 -29.07 22.51
CA PRO A 663 33.74 -29.05 20.98
C PRO A 663 32.23 -29.14 20.35
N GLU A 664 31.95 -29.57 19.06
CA GLU A 664 30.59 -29.50 18.32
C GLU A 664 30.28 -30.49 17.08
N GLU A 665 29.01 -30.71 16.56
CA GLU A 665 28.54 -31.40 15.27
C GLU A 665 27.03 -31.12 14.80
N LEU A 666 26.59 -31.21 13.49
CA LEU A 666 25.14 -31.23 13.00
C LEU A 666 24.81 -31.43 11.45
N GLN A 667 23.78 -32.22 11.03
CA GLN A 667 23.12 -32.19 9.66
C GLN A 667 21.78 -33.01 9.53
N SER A 668 20.63 -32.53 8.97
CA SER A 668 19.38 -33.37 8.85
C SER A 668 18.13 -33.00 7.96
N THR A 669 17.98 -31.81 7.36
CA THR A 669 16.62 -31.19 7.23
C THR A 669 15.70 -31.52 6.02
N ALA A 670 16.13 -32.15 4.93
CA ALA A 670 15.43 -32.01 3.62
C ALA A 670 14.13 -32.82 3.38
N VAL A 671 13.87 -33.90 4.11
CA VAL A 671 12.88 -34.95 3.72
C VAL A 671 11.40 -34.53 3.88
N TYR A 672 11.10 -33.47 4.63
CA TYR A 672 9.77 -33.25 5.21
C TYR A 672 8.69 -32.67 4.28
N LEU A 673 9.01 -32.23 3.05
CA LEU A 673 8.10 -31.39 2.25
C LEU A 673 6.97 -32.14 1.52
N MET A 674 7.27 -33.22 0.81
CA MET A 674 6.28 -33.87 -0.08
C MET A 674 5.11 -34.54 0.69
N VAL A 675 5.38 -35.01 1.91
CA VAL A 675 4.37 -35.63 2.80
C VAL A 675 3.31 -34.61 3.25
N GLY A 676 3.65 -33.31 3.29
CA GLY A 676 2.74 -32.26 3.79
C GLY A 676 1.47 -32.09 2.95
N GLY A 677 1.56 -32.19 1.62
CA GLY A 677 0.43 -31.88 0.72
C GLY A 677 -0.78 -32.81 0.92
N GLY A 678 -0.56 -34.12 0.95
CA GLY A 678 -1.64 -35.10 1.19
C GLY A 678 -2.18 -35.03 2.61
N ALA A 679 -1.33 -34.72 3.59
CA ALA A 679 -1.73 -34.59 4.99
C ALA A 679 -2.73 -33.44 5.21
N PHE A 680 -2.63 -32.34 4.45
CA PHE A 680 -3.51 -31.17 4.62
C PHE A 680 -4.99 -31.46 4.30
N PHE A 681 -5.27 -32.15 3.19
CA PHE A 681 -6.65 -32.50 2.80
C PHE A 681 -7.30 -33.44 3.83
N ALA A 682 -6.56 -34.47 4.27
CA ALA A 682 -7.03 -35.40 5.30
C ALA A 682 -7.20 -34.72 6.69
N SER A 683 -6.29 -33.82 7.07
CA SER A 683 -6.33 -33.14 8.37
C SER A 683 -7.53 -32.21 8.51
N ALA A 684 -7.97 -31.57 7.42
CA ALA A 684 -9.18 -30.73 7.46
C ALA A 684 -10.45 -31.56 7.71
N VAL A 685 -10.55 -32.74 7.07
CA VAL A 685 -11.64 -33.70 7.33
C VAL A 685 -11.59 -34.18 8.78
N LEU A 686 -10.39 -34.48 9.32
CA LEU A 686 -10.22 -34.94 10.70
C LEU A 686 -10.53 -33.85 11.75
N LEU A 687 -10.12 -32.60 11.51
CA LEU A 687 -10.39 -31.46 12.39
C LEU A 687 -11.89 -31.15 12.47
N SER A 688 -12.64 -31.39 11.38
CA SER A 688 -14.10 -31.31 11.37
C SER A 688 -14.79 -32.34 12.29
N VAL A 689 -14.07 -33.33 12.82
CA VAL A 689 -14.59 -34.39 13.71
C VAL A 689 -14.20 -34.17 15.18
N TYR A 690 -13.05 -33.55 15.47
CA TYR A 690 -12.50 -33.44 16.84
C TYR A 690 -12.65 -32.08 17.54
N ARG A 691 -13.36 -31.12 16.92
CA ARG A 691 -13.59 -29.73 17.37
C ARG A 691 -13.66 -29.55 18.89
N ASP A 692 -14.53 -30.30 19.55
CA ASP A 692 -14.99 -29.97 20.90
C ASP A 692 -14.02 -30.40 22.03
N ARG A 693 -13.08 -31.30 21.76
CA ARG A 693 -12.16 -31.84 22.80
C ARG A 693 -10.97 -30.93 23.12
N LEU A 694 -10.57 -30.03 22.21
CA LEU A 694 -9.33 -29.24 22.34
C LEU A 694 -9.48 -27.97 23.20
N LEU A 695 -10.70 -27.64 23.63
CA LEU A 695 -11.03 -26.34 24.25
C LEU A 695 -10.78 -26.26 25.79
N SER A 696 -10.33 -27.34 26.43
CA SER A 696 -10.32 -27.47 27.91
C SER A 696 -8.95 -27.35 28.61
N LEU A 697 -7.84 -27.40 27.87
CA LEU A 697 -6.47 -27.47 28.42
C LEU A 697 -5.95 -26.22 29.19
N PRO A 698 -6.25 -24.96 28.80
CA PRO A 698 -5.54 -23.78 29.33
C PRO A 698 -5.68 -23.49 30.84
N GLN A 699 -6.61 -24.13 31.54
CA GLN A 699 -7.02 -23.72 32.89
C GLN A 699 -5.93 -23.91 33.96
N ARG A 700 -5.14 -24.98 33.87
CA ARG A 700 -4.16 -25.40 34.90
C ARG A 700 -2.90 -24.54 35.01
N MET A 701 -2.58 -23.70 34.03
CA MET A 701 -1.38 -22.84 34.09
C MET A 701 -1.57 -21.59 34.96
N LYS A 702 -2.79 -21.25 35.39
CA LYS A 702 -3.09 -20.00 36.10
C LYS A 702 -2.80 -20.01 37.61
N GLU A 703 -2.58 -21.17 38.22
CA GLU A 703 -2.68 -21.33 39.68
C GLU A 703 -1.33 -21.18 40.42
N GLY A 704 -0.20 -21.31 39.73
CA GLY A 704 1.09 -20.72 40.15
C GLY A 704 1.75 -21.27 41.43
N GLU A 705 1.44 -22.50 41.82
CA GLU A 705 1.91 -23.10 43.08
C GLU A 705 3.42 -23.43 43.10
N GLY A 706 4.02 -23.47 44.30
CA GLY A 706 5.35 -24.05 44.53
C GLY A 706 6.51 -23.05 44.72
N VAL A 707 7.65 -23.35 44.09
CA VAL A 707 9.02 -22.87 44.44
C VAL A 707 9.24 -21.35 44.26
N TYR A 708 8.33 -20.66 43.59
CA TYR A 708 8.49 -19.32 43.01
C TYR A 708 8.48 -18.14 44.01
N ARG A 709 8.96 -18.31 45.26
CA ARG A 709 8.76 -17.33 46.35
C ARG A 709 9.94 -16.40 46.69
N VAL A 710 11.21 -16.73 46.39
CA VAL A 710 12.35 -15.79 46.61
C VAL A 710 12.46 -14.71 45.52
N LEU A 711 11.70 -14.88 44.44
CA LEU A 711 11.44 -13.95 43.34
C LEU A 711 10.58 -12.73 43.77
N LYS A 712 10.70 -12.29 45.04
CA LYS A 712 9.79 -11.32 45.69
C LYS A 712 10.46 -10.15 46.42
N TRP A 713 11.77 -9.93 46.26
CA TRP A 713 12.30 -8.56 46.29
C TRP A 713 12.61 -8.12 44.86
N ARG A 714 12.78 -6.82 44.72
CA ARG A 714 13.22 -6.13 43.51
C ARG A 714 14.71 -6.35 43.25
#